data_AF-A0A1L7I338-F1
#
_entry.id   AF-A0A1L7I338-F1
#
_cell.length_a   1.000
_cell.length_b   1.000
_cell.length_c   1.000
_cell.angle_alpha   90.00
_cell.angle_beta   90.00
_cell.angle_gamma   90.00
#
_symmetry.space_group_name_H-M   'P 1'
#
loop_
_entity.id
_entity.type
_entity.pdbx_description
1 polymer ?
#
loop_
_entity_poly.entity_id
_entity_poly.type
_entity_poly.pdbx_seq_one_letter_code
_entity_poly.pdbx_strand_id
1 'polypeptide(L)'
;MNKFLRLPVVFLFLITGVISSAQNFDEKLYESLEYRLIGPFRGGRSAAVTGVPGEPDLYYFGATGGGVWKTENGGETWESISDGFFGGSIGAVTVAPSDHNVIYVGGGESTIRGNVSSGNGVWKSEDAGKSWTYMGLPESRHIPRIVVDPNDYNTVYAAVLGNIYKPTEERGVYKSTDGGKNWKKILFANQDAGAVDLVMDSTNPRILYASTWNLRRTPYSLSSGGPGSALWKSTDSGETWKEISKNNGFPTDTLGIIGVTVSPVNSDRVWAIVENKDKGGVYRSDDGGQKWNHVNDDRSLRQRAWYYTKIYADSQDENTVYVMNVSYHKSTDGGKTFSSYNAPHGDHHDLWIAPEDNSRMIIADDGGAQVTYDGGSNWSTYYNQPTAQFYRLTTDNAFPYRIYAAQQDNSTIRIPYRTEGGSIGENDWEETAGGESAHIAVDPENPEIVYGGSYDGFLTRYNHEKNTVRSVSVWPDNPMGHGAEDMKYRFQWNFPIFFSPNDPDKIYTASNHLHMSTNEGQTWEVISPDLTRNDPEKLKSSGGPITQDNTSVEYYCTIFAAAESAVKPGVLWTGSDDGLIHVSQNGGESWENVTPKNLPKWAMINSVEPSAFDAGTCYVATTTYKLGDFAPYLFKTTDYGKSWKKITNGIAEEDFTRVVREDPKQKGLLYAGTENGMYISFDDGANWRSFQLNLPIVPITDLLIKDNDLIVATQGRSIWIIDDLSLLHQLYKTNSTATNLFQPAKSYRMGGYSRKNSKTAGTNHLPGVVTYFYLENDPENDTIKLSYLDKKNDTIKSFSNKSEKNKLEVKQGANMNDWDLRGEGAERLDGMILWWASTEAPQAVPGEYQVVLEVNDEVMKKDFEIVPDPNAETDIAGMQQQFDFISDINATVDKAHKSIKKMRDLESQLKAFQKQYKGNEKTKELIEKAGKLSDSISEIENALYQTKNRSNQDPLNFPIKLTNKLAHLNSLVGMDDFPPTDADIEVKNELTAKINAELDKFDALLNEEVADFNRKFNELNLNYLFTEPAD
;
A
#
# COMPACT_ATOMS: atom_id res chain seq x y z
N MET A 1 20.56 43.16 -80.22
CA MET A 1 19.80 43.71 -79.07
C MET A 1 19.73 42.62 -78.03
N ASN A 2 20.48 42.81 -76.94
CA ASN A 2 20.98 41.74 -76.08
C ASN A 2 20.15 41.55 -74.80
N LYS A 3 20.08 40.27 -74.41
CA LYS A 3 19.61 39.69 -73.15
C LYS A 3 20.16 40.42 -71.92
N PHE A 4 19.30 40.64 -70.92
CA PHE A 4 19.72 40.75 -69.53
C PHE A 4 18.75 39.99 -68.61
N LEU A 5 19.32 39.00 -67.92
CA LEU A 5 18.74 38.23 -66.81
C LEU A 5 18.42 39.17 -65.62
N ARG A 6 17.30 38.91 -64.93
CA ARG A 6 17.12 39.26 -63.51
C ARG A 6 16.61 38.03 -62.75
N LEU A 7 17.40 37.56 -61.80
CA LEU A 7 17.07 36.55 -60.79
C LEU A 7 15.92 37.03 -59.89
N PRO A 8 15.00 36.15 -59.46
CA PRO A 8 14.33 36.29 -58.17
C PRO A 8 15.10 35.49 -57.10
N VAL A 9 15.43 36.18 -56.01
CA VAL A 9 15.99 35.62 -54.78
C VAL A 9 14.92 34.73 -54.12
N VAL A 10 15.20 33.44 -54.01
CA VAL A 10 14.42 32.50 -53.19
C VAL A 10 14.99 32.55 -51.77
N PHE A 11 14.23 33.13 -50.83
CA PHE A 11 14.51 33.01 -49.41
C PHE A 11 14.08 31.62 -48.95
N LEU A 12 15.03 30.69 -48.84
CA LEU A 12 14.83 29.39 -48.21
C LEU A 12 14.86 29.61 -46.68
N PHE A 13 13.70 29.65 -46.03
CA PHE A 13 13.64 29.47 -44.58
C PHE A 13 13.93 27.99 -44.28
N LEU A 14 15.19 27.69 -43.95
CA LEU A 14 15.56 26.44 -43.31
C LEU A 14 14.99 26.46 -41.89
N ILE A 15 13.80 25.88 -41.71
CA ILE A 15 13.34 25.43 -40.40
C ILE A 15 14.17 24.19 -40.08
N THR A 16 15.29 24.38 -39.38
CA THR A 16 15.96 23.29 -38.68
C THR A 16 15.08 22.92 -37.49
N GLY A 17 14.10 22.05 -37.73
CA GLY A 17 13.43 21.33 -36.66
C GLY A 17 14.48 20.45 -36.00
N VAL A 18 14.87 20.81 -34.77
CA VAL A 18 15.60 19.89 -33.91
C VAL A 18 14.62 18.77 -33.61
N ILE A 19 14.74 17.65 -34.30
CA ILE A 19 14.08 16.40 -33.91
C ILE A 19 14.79 15.99 -32.63
N SER A 20 14.25 16.39 -31.48
CA SER A 20 14.65 15.83 -30.21
C SER A 20 14.35 14.34 -30.30
N SER A 21 15.40 13.51 -30.36
CA SER A 21 15.22 12.08 -30.21
C SER A 21 14.58 11.85 -28.84
N ALA A 22 13.44 11.16 -28.81
CA ALA A 22 12.80 10.78 -27.55
C ALA A 22 13.82 10.03 -26.70
N GLN A 23 14.15 10.56 -25.52
CA GLN A 23 14.99 9.85 -24.57
C GLN A 23 14.15 8.70 -24.00
N ASN A 24 14.63 7.48 -24.15
CA ASN A 24 13.92 6.28 -23.74
C ASN A 24 14.89 5.43 -22.91
N PHE A 25 14.70 5.41 -21.59
CA PHE A 25 15.58 4.69 -20.65
C PHE A 25 15.08 3.27 -20.43
N ASP A 26 15.92 2.25 -20.52
CA ASP A 26 15.56 0.87 -20.16
C ASP A 26 15.18 0.78 -18.66
N GLU A 27 14.22 -0.08 -18.29
CA GLU A 27 13.82 -0.30 -16.89
C GLU A 27 14.99 -0.74 -16.02
N LYS A 28 15.95 -1.49 -16.60
CA LYS A 28 17.18 -1.90 -15.91
C LYS A 28 17.99 -0.74 -15.31
N LEU A 29 17.81 0.49 -15.81
CA LEU A 29 18.50 1.69 -15.31
C LEU A 29 17.91 2.23 -14.01
N TYR A 30 16.66 1.85 -13.67
CA TYR A 30 15.95 2.36 -12.50
C TYR A 30 15.17 1.29 -11.71
N GLU A 31 15.31 0.01 -12.04
CA GLU A 31 14.64 -1.12 -11.35
C GLU A 31 15.09 -1.32 -9.89
N SER A 32 16.02 -0.52 -9.37
CA SER A 32 16.37 -0.47 -7.95
C SER A 32 15.51 0.47 -7.13
N LEU A 33 14.63 1.27 -7.77
CA LEU A 33 13.57 1.97 -7.07
C LEU A 33 12.56 0.95 -6.53
N GLU A 34 12.14 1.14 -5.29
CA GLU A 34 11.11 0.32 -4.65
C GLU A 34 9.99 1.24 -4.14
N TYR A 35 8.75 0.84 -4.41
CA TYR A 35 7.58 1.37 -3.72
C TYR A 35 7.55 0.82 -2.30
N ARG A 36 7.51 1.70 -1.30
CA ARG A 36 7.35 1.38 0.12
C ARG A 36 5.88 1.50 0.53
N LEU A 37 5.32 0.44 1.10
CA LEU A 37 3.97 0.45 1.66
C LEU A 37 3.96 1.22 2.99
N ILE A 38 3.25 2.35 3.01
CA ILE A 38 3.11 3.23 4.18
C ILE A 38 1.97 2.77 5.09
N GLY A 39 0.89 2.23 4.50
CA GLY A 39 -0.35 1.93 5.20
C GLY A 39 -1.43 2.99 4.97
N PRO A 40 -2.43 3.09 5.85
CA PRO A 40 -2.60 2.33 7.08
C PRO A 40 -2.91 0.86 6.80
N PHE A 41 -2.74 0.02 7.83
CA PHE A 41 -3.19 -1.37 7.83
C PHE A 41 -4.64 -1.43 8.33
N ARG A 42 -5.52 -0.62 7.73
CA ARG A 42 -6.95 -0.56 8.03
C ARG A 42 -7.70 -1.10 6.81
N GLY A 43 -8.52 -2.13 7.04
CA GLY A 43 -9.21 -2.80 5.95
C GLY A 43 -10.16 -1.88 5.19
N GLY A 44 -10.31 -2.17 3.90
CA GLY A 44 -11.34 -1.61 3.04
C GLY A 44 -12.21 -2.72 2.45
N ARG A 45 -13.19 -2.33 1.64
CA ARG A 45 -14.29 -3.20 1.21
C ARG A 45 -13.83 -4.58 0.70
N SER A 46 -14.46 -5.62 1.25
CA SER A 46 -14.43 -6.99 0.77
C SER A 46 -15.84 -7.47 0.44
N ALA A 47 -15.97 -8.23 -0.65
CA ALA A 47 -17.26 -8.74 -1.11
C ALA A 47 -17.29 -10.27 -1.29
N ALA A 48 -16.23 -10.96 -0.86
CA ALA A 48 -16.07 -12.40 -1.00
C ALA A 48 -15.25 -12.96 0.17
N VAL A 49 -15.81 -13.93 0.90
CA VAL A 49 -15.11 -14.66 1.97
C VAL A 49 -15.38 -16.15 1.89
N THR A 50 -14.41 -16.94 2.34
CA THR A 50 -14.60 -18.38 2.52
C THR A 50 -13.66 -18.91 3.60
N GLY A 51 -14.17 -19.82 4.43
CA GLY A 51 -13.36 -20.64 5.32
C GLY A 51 -13.14 -22.03 4.74
N VAL A 52 -12.22 -22.79 5.35
CA VAL A 52 -11.93 -24.16 4.93
C VAL A 52 -12.50 -25.15 5.95
N PRO A 53 -13.41 -26.08 5.56
CA PRO A 53 -13.95 -27.08 6.47
C PRO A 53 -12.84 -27.94 7.11
N GLY A 54 -12.91 -28.15 8.43
CA GLY A 54 -11.90 -28.93 9.16
C GLY A 54 -10.56 -28.24 9.43
N GLU A 55 -10.34 -27.05 8.88
CA GLU A 55 -9.15 -26.21 9.13
C GLU A 55 -9.61 -24.93 9.86
N PRO A 56 -9.66 -24.94 11.21
CA PRO A 56 -10.36 -23.92 11.98
C PRO A 56 -9.76 -22.51 11.86
N ASP A 57 -8.48 -22.40 11.52
CA ASP A 57 -7.75 -21.12 11.48
C ASP A 57 -7.49 -20.60 10.06
N LEU A 58 -7.92 -21.35 9.04
CA LEU A 58 -7.67 -21.05 7.63
C LEU A 58 -8.89 -20.40 6.96
N TYR A 59 -8.70 -19.16 6.50
CA TYR A 59 -9.70 -18.40 5.77
C TYR A 59 -9.09 -17.60 4.63
N TYR A 60 -9.95 -17.23 3.68
CA TYR A 60 -9.61 -16.40 2.54
C TYR A 60 -10.64 -15.29 2.37
N PHE A 61 -10.21 -14.14 1.87
CA PHE A 61 -11.11 -13.10 1.39
C PHE A 61 -10.64 -12.47 0.07
N GLY A 62 -11.59 -11.92 -0.67
CA GLY A 62 -11.37 -11.13 -1.87
C GLY A 62 -11.63 -9.65 -1.59
N ALA A 63 -10.62 -8.81 -1.80
CA ALA A 63 -10.72 -7.37 -1.63
C ALA A 63 -11.21 -6.66 -2.89
N THR A 64 -11.86 -5.50 -2.73
CA THR A 64 -12.15 -4.59 -3.83
C THR A 64 -10.89 -3.80 -4.19
N GLY A 65 -10.34 -4.08 -5.37
CA GLY A 65 -9.05 -3.61 -5.89
C GLY A 65 -7.81 -4.24 -5.25
N GLY A 66 -7.95 -4.92 -4.10
CA GLY A 66 -6.82 -5.38 -3.28
C GLY A 66 -6.36 -6.82 -3.47
N GLY A 67 -6.94 -7.59 -4.39
CA GLY A 67 -6.57 -8.99 -4.64
C GLY A 67 -7.14 -9.99 -3.62
N VAL A 68 -6.49 -11.16 -3.52
CA VAL A 68 -6.92 -12.28 -2.66
C VAL A 68 -6.01 -12.42 -1.47
N TRP A 69 -6.59 -12.56 -0.29
CA TRP A 69 -5.89 -12.59 0.99
C TRP A 69 -6.15 -13.88 1.74
N LYS A 70 -5.18 -14.30 2.54
CA LYS A 70 -5.18 -15.52 3.34
C LYS A 70 -4.80 -15.23 4.79
N THR A 71 -5.43 -15.94 5.72
CA THR A 71 -5.01 -16.04 7.12
C THR A 71 -4.85 -17.51 7.50
N GLU A 72 -3.90 -17.81 8.38
CA GLU A 72 -3.66 -19.14 8.96
C GLU A 72 -3.78 -19.14 10.49
N ASN A 73 -4.26 -18.03 11.05
CA ASN A 73 -4.38 -17.80 12.49
C ASN A 73 -5.70 -17.09 12.84
N GLY A 74 -6.78 -17.46 12.18
CA GLY A 74 -8.13 -17.01 12.57
C GLY A 74 -8.38 -15.51 12.41
N GLY A 75 -7.70 -14.86 11.46
CA GLY A 75 -7.90 -13.44 11.17
C GLY A 75 -7.02 -12.48 11.97
N GLU A 76 -6.05 -12.98 12.75
CA GLU A 76 -5.07 -12.11 13.45
C GLU A 76 -4.09 -11.43 12.48
N THR A 77 -3.64 -12.14 11.45
CA THR A 77 -2.79 -11.59 10.38
C THR A 77 -3.22 -12.07 9.01
N TRP A 78 -3.07 -11.21 8.01
CA TRP A 78 -3.43 -11.48 6.63
C TRP A 78 -2.24 -11.28 5.68
N GLU A 79 -2.16 -12.09 4.63
CA GLU A 79 -1.19 -11.92 3.55
C GLU A 79 -1.87 -12.02 2.18
N SER A 80 -1.40 -11.20 1.22
CA SER A 80 -1.86 -11.30 -0.16
C SER A 80 -1.25 -12.52 -0.83
N ILE A 81 -2.07 -13.34 -1.46
CA ILE A 81 -1.65 -14.53 -2.20
C ILE A 81 -1.81 -14.36 -3.72
N SER A 82 -2.33 -13.23 -4.20
CA SER A 82 -2.45 -12.94 -5.64
C SER A 82 -1.32 -12.06 -6.19
N ASP A 83 -0.55 -11.40 -5.32
CA ASP A 83 0.54 -10.49 -5.71
C ASP A 83 1.56 -11.23 -6.60
N GLY A 84 1.96 -10.61 -7.71
CA GLY A 84 2.83 -11.21 -8.74
C GLY A 84 2.12 -12.04 -9.81
N PHE A 85 0.81 -12.31 -9.67
CA PHE A 85 0.02 -13.07 -10.66
C PHE A 85 -1.09 -12.24 -11.29
N PHE A 86 -1.95 -11.66 -10.47
CA PHE A 86 -3.07 -10.81 -10.89
C PHE A 86 -3.47 -9.87 -9.76
N GLY A 87 -4.35 -8.91 -10.07
CA GLY A 87 -4.87 -7.97 -9.09
C GLY A 87 -6.26 -7.48 -9.45
N GLY A 88 -6.61 -6.29 -8.95
CA GLY A 88 -7.94 -5.71 -9.12
C GLY A 88 -8.98 -6.28 -8.14
N SER A 89 -10.25 -5.99 -8.41
CA SER A 89 -11.36 -6.39 -7.54
C SER A 89 -11.71 -7.85 -7.65
N ILE A 90 -12.09 -8.45 -6.52
CA ILE A 90 -12.50 -9.84 -6.41
C ILE A 90 -13.97 -9.92 -6.00
N GLY A 91 -14.76 -10.63 -6.80
CA GLY A 91 -16.20 -10.83 -6.55
C GLY A 91 -16.54 -12.21 -5.98
N ALA A 92 -15.63 -13.17 -6.09
CA ALA A 92 -15.81 -14.51 -5.54
C ALA A 92 -14.46 -15.15 -5.20
N VAL A 93 -14.40 -15.84 -4.06
CA VAL A 93 -13.31 -16.74 -3.67
C VAL A 93 -13.95 -18.03 -3.16
N THR A 94 -13.52 -19.19 -3.67
CA THR A 94 -14.09 -20.48 -3.27
C THR A 94 -13.01 -21.54 -3.24
N VAL A 95 -12.96 -22.28 -2.13
CA VAL A 95 -12.12 -23.47 -1.97
C VAL A 95 -12.93 -24.70 -2.36
N ALA A 96 -12.35 -25.61 -3.12
CA ALA A 96 -13.02 -26.83 -3.54
C ALA A 96 -13.18 -27.81 -2.36
N PRO A 97 -14.39 -28.35 -2.08
CA PRO A 97 -14.58 -29.29 -0.98
C PRO A 97 -13.86 -30.64 -1.16
N SER A 98 -13.59 -31.04 -2.41
CA SER A 98 -12.90 -32.30 -2.73
C SER A 98 -11.38 -32.23 -2.58
N ASP A 99 -10.79 -31.02 -2.62
CA ASP A 99 -9.36 -30.78 -2.42
C ASP A 99 -9.13 -29.31 -1.99
N HIS A 100 -8.76 -29.10 -0.73
CA HIS A 100 -8.55 -27.77 -0.17
C HIS A 100 -7.35 -27.01 -0.77
N ASN A 101 -6.52 -27.64 -1.60
CA ASN A 101 -5.48 -26.93 -2.36
C ASN A 101 -6.05 -26.18 -3.57
N VAL A 102 -7.24 -26.57 -4.04
CA VAL A 102 -7.86 -25.99 -5.23
C VAL A 102 -8.72 -24.80 -4.85
N ILE A 103 -8.34 -23.63 -5.37
CA ILE A 103 -9.04 -22.36 -5.13
C ILE A 103 -9.45 -21.77 -6.47
N TYR A 104 -10.71 -21.37 -6.59
CA TYR A 104 -11.23 -20.59 -7.72
C TYR A 104 -11.55 -19.17 -7.29
N VAL A 105 -11.18 -18.20 -8.14
CA VAL A 105 -11.35 -16.78 -7.89
C VAL A 105 -12.03 -16.13 -9.09
N GLY A 106 -13.10 -15.37 -8.83
CA GLY A 106 -13.82 -14.58 -9.82
C GLY A 106 -13.47 -13.11 -9.72
N GLY A 107 -13.00 -12.51 -10.81
CA GLY A 107 -12.70 -11.09 -10.87
C GLY A 107 -13.94 -10.20 -10.96
N GLY A 108 -13.79 -8.98 -10.45
CA GLY A 108 -14.75 -7.88 -10.51
C GLY A 108 -15.62 -7.78 -9.28
N GLU A 109 -15.75 -6.57 -8.75
CA GLU A 109 -16.52 -6.29 -7.54
C GLU A 109 -18.01 -6.61 -7.74
N SER A 110 -18.63 -7.29 -6.77
CA SER A 110 -20.07 -7.63 -6.79
C SER A 110 -20.94 -6.51 -6.20
N THR A 111 -20.36 -5.66 -5.37
CA THR A 111 -20.96 -4.45 -4.78
C THR A 111 -20.88 -3.30 -5.78
N ILE A 112 -21.81 -3.28 -6.74
CA ILE A 112 -21.75 -2.43 -7.94
C ILE A 112 -21.98 -0.92 -7.70
N ARG A 113 -21.20 -0.27 -6.83
CA ARG A 113 -21.28 1.17 -6.51
C ARG A 113 -20.81 2.06 -7.69
N GLY A 114 -20.99 3.38 -7.60
CA GLY A 114 -20.70 4.31 -8.71
C GLY A 114 -19.24 4.38 -9.15
N ASN A 115 -18.31 3.91 -8.32
CA ASN A 115 -16.85 3.84 -8.53
C ASN A 115 -16.33 2.40 -8.56
N VAL A 116 -17.21 1.44 -8.86
CA VAL A 116 -16.91 0.00 -8.96
C VAL A 116 -15.80 -0.28 -9.98
N SER A 117 -14.91 -1.21 -9.64
CA SER A 117 -13.84 -1.68 -10.52
C SER A 117 -14.18 -3.05 -11.12
N SER A 118 -13.89 -3.22 -12.41
CA SER A 118 -14.11 -4.49 -13.13
C SER A 118 -12.96 -5.48 -12.84
N GLY A 119 -13.15 -6.75 -13.17
CA GLY A 119 -12.09 -7.75 -13.18
C GLY A 119 -12.09 -8.56 -14.47
N ASN A 120 -11.09 -9.44 -14.60
CA ASN A 120 -10.68 -9.98 -15.89
C ASN A 120 -10.89 -11.50 -16.01
N GLY A 121 -11.97 -12.05 -15.43
CA GLY A 121 -12.30 -13.47 -15.55
C GLY A 121 -12.00 -14.32 -14.32
N VAL A 122 -11.76 -15.62 -14.55
CA VAL A 122 -11.55 -16.62 -13.48
C VAL A 122 -10.07 -16.97 -13.36
N TRP A 123 -9.60 -17.10 -12.13
CA TRP A 123 -8.26 -17.63 -11.79
C TRP A 123 -8.39 -18.89 -10.94
N LYS A 124 -7.42 -19.79 -11.07
CA LYS A 124 -7.34 -21.03 -10.29
C LYS A 124 -5.95 -21.23 -9.70
N SER A 125 -5.92 -21.66 -8.45
CA SER A 125 -4.75 -22.25 -7.79
C SER A 125 -4.99 -23.74 -7.58
N GLU A 126 -3.94 -24.55 -7.65
CA GLU A 126 -3.95 -25.97 -7.26
C GLU A 126 -2.96 -26.27 -6.11
N ASP A 127 -2.40 -25.24 -5.48
CA ASP A 127 -1.39 -25.33 -4.42
C ASP A 127 -1.67 -24.37 -3.24
N ALA A 128 -2.96 -24.16 -2.95
CA ALA A 128 -3.47 -23.30 -1.88
C ALA A 128 -3.04 -21.82 -1.96
N GLY A 129 -2.84 -21.32 -3.17
CA GLY A 129 -2.59 -19.91 -3.47
C GLY A 129 -1.12 -19.55 -3.70
N LYS A 130 -0.21 -20.54 -3.80
CA LYS A 130 1.21 -20.28 -4.06
C LYS A 130 1.45 -19.95 -5.53
N SER A 131 0.63 -20.48 -6.43
CA SER A 131 0.64 -20.14 -7.85
C SER A 131 -0.77 -20.08 -8.44
N TRP A 132 -0.93 -19.27 -9.48
CA TRP A 132 -2.22 -19.04 -10.13
C TRP A 132 -2.14 -19.20 -11.63
N THR A 133 -3.20 -19.77 -12.20
CA THR A 133 -3.39 -19.89 -13.65
C THR A 133 -4.71 -19.26 -14.06
N TYR A 134 -4.68 -18.49 -15.13
CA TYR A 134 -5.86 -17.89 -15.73
C TYR A 134 -6.77 -18.96 -16.37
N MET A 135 -8.08 -18.90 -16.10
CA MET A 135 -9.09 -19.88 -16.51
C MET A 135 -10.17 -19.29 -17.42
N GLY A 136 -9.92 -18.15 -18.07
CA GLY A 136 -10.83 -17.60 -19.09
C GLY A 136 -11.97 -16.74 -18.53
N LEU A 137 -13.00 -16.55 -19.36
CA LEU A 137 -14.05 -15.54 -19.21
C LEU A 137 -13.53 -14.09 -19.16
N PRO A 138 -12.68 -13.63 -20.12
CA PRO A 138 -12.04 -12.31 -20.08
C PRO A 138 -13.03 -11.15 -20.07
N GLU A 139 -14.17 -11.32 -20.75
CA GLU A 139 -15.21 -10.29 -20.87
C GLU A 139 -16.30 -10.39 -19.80
N SER A 140 -16.10 -11.20 -18.75
CA SER A 140 -17.09 -11.38 -17.67
C SER A 140 -17.32 -10.10 -16.88
N ARG A 141 -16.28 -9.27 -16.70
CA ARG A 141 -16.20 -8.03 -15.93
C ARG A 141 -16.51 -8.15 -14.44
N HIS A 142 -17.57 -8.88 -14.06
CA HIS A 142 -18.01 -9.10 -12.69
C HIS A 142 -18.49 -10.55 -12.52
N ILE A 143 -17.81 -11.30 -11.65
CA ILE A 143 -18.15 -12.69 -11.28
C ILE A 143 -18.48 -12.73 -9.78
N PRO A 144 -19.74 -12.50 -9.40
CA PRO A 144 -20.14 -12.41 -8.00
C PRO A 144 -20.22 -13.76 -7.26
N ARG A 145 -20.28 -14.90 -7.97
CA ARG A 145 -20.35 -16.23 -7.35
C ARG A 145 -19.65 -17.29 -8.20
N ILE A 146 -18.95 -18.19 -7.52
CA ILE A 146 -18.44 -19.45 -8.04
C ILE A 146 -18.91 -20.56 -7.10
N VAL A 147 -19.33 -21.70 -7.65
CA VAL A 147 -19.59 -22.92 -6.87
C VAL A 147 -18.90 -24.09 -7.53
N VAL A 148 -18.32 -24.98 -6.71
CA VAL A 148 -17.55 -26.14 -7.15
C VAL A 148 -18.28 -27.41 -6.71
N ASP A 149 -18.32 -28.42 -7.57
CA ASP A 149 -18.91 -29.72 -7.20
C ASP A 149 -18.14 -30.33 -6.01
N PRO A 150 -18.83 -30.80 -4.96
CA PRO A 150 -18.18 -31.28 -3.74
C PRO A 150 -17.37 -32.56 -3.94
N ASN A 151 -17.58 -33.31 -5.03
CA ASN A 151 -16.90 -34.57 -5.30
C ASN A 151 -15.89 -34.50 -6.46
N ASP A 152 -15.90 -33.42 -7.25
CA ASP A 152 -14.99 -33.22 -8.37
C ASP A 152 -14.69 -31.72 -8.59
N TYR A 153 -13.51 -31.27 -8.17
CA TYR A 153 -13.09 -29.89 -8.35
C TYR A 153 -12.96 -29.44 -9.82
N ASN A 154 -13.01 -30.37 -10.80
CA ASN A 154 -13.01 -30.01 -12.22
C ASN A 154 -14.39 -29.57 -12.71
N THR A 155 -15.45 -29.90 -11.98
CA THR A 155 -16.80 -29.44 -12.27
C THR A 155 -17.08 -28.17 -11.47
N VAL A 156 -17.07 -27.03 -12.16
CA VAL A 156 -17.17 -25.69 -11.56
C VAL A 156 -18.17 -24.82 -12.33
N TYR A 157 -18.88 -23.97 -11.60
CA TYR A 157 -19.89 -23.07 -12.14
C TYR A 157 -19.57 -21.63 -11.75
N ALA A 158 -19.76 -20.70 -12.68
CA ALA A 158 -19.55 -19.27 -12.47
C ALA A 158 -20.82 -18.48 -12.81
N ALA A 159 -21.27 -17.64 -11.87
CA ALA A 159 -22.28 -16.62 -12.13
C ALA A 159 -21.59 -15.38 -12.70
N VAL A 160 -21.98 -14.95 -13.89
CA VAL A 160 -21.42 -13.78 -14.57
C VAL A 160 -22.49 -12.69 -14.65
N LEU A 161 -22.23 -11.58 -13.96
CA LEU A 161 -23.09 -10.40 -14.00
C LEU A 161 -22.89 -9.60 -15.28
N GLY A 162 -21.70 -9.68 -15.88
CA GLY A 162 -21.36 -9.04 -17.16
C GLY A 162 -21.05 -7.56 -17.03
N ASN A 163 -20.90 -6.89 -18.19
CA ASN A 163 -20.66 -5.45 -18.22
C ASN A 163 -21.91 -4.68 -17.74
N ILE A 164 -21.78 -3.96 -16.63
CA ILE A 164 -22.88 -3.20 -16.03
C ILE A 164 -23.19 -1.88 -16.74
N TYR A 165 -22.30 -1.40 -17.64
CA TYR A 165 -22.43 -0.12 -18.34
C TYR A 165 -23.10 -0.23 -19.71
N LYS A 166 -23.04 -1.40 -20.38
CA LYS A 166 -23.75 -1.65 -21.66
C LYS A 166 -24.37 -3.06 -21.76
N PRO A 167 -25.34 -3.29 -22.66
CA PRO A 167 -25.87 -4.64 -22.92
C PRO A 167 -24.75 -5.57 -23.40
N THR A 168 -24.72 -6.81 -22.91
CA THR A 168 -23.66 -7.78 -23.20
C THR A 168 -24.19 -9.20 -23.26
N GLU A 169 -23.64 -10.01 -24.17
CA GLU A 169 -23.98 -11.43 -24.30
C GLU A 169 -23.30 -12.26 -23.21
N GLU A 170 -22.24 -11.76 -22.59
CA GLU A 170 -21.38 -12.46 -21.63
C GLU A 170 -22.09 -12.82 -20.33
N ARG A 171 -23.25 -12.22 -20.06
CA ARG A 171 -24.10 -12.45 -18.90
C ARG A 171 -24.58 -13.91 -18.79
N GLY A 172 -24.75 -14.42 -17.57
CA GLY A 172 -25.39 -15.72 -17.33
C GLY A 172 -24.60 -16.65 -16.41
N VAL A 173 -25.01 -17.93 -16.35
CA VAL A 173 -24.28 -18.98 -15.62
C VAL A 173 -23.47 -19.81 -16.61
N TYR A 174 -22.20 -20.04 -16.27
CA TYR A 174 -21.27 -20.86 -17.03
C TYR A 174 -20.90 -22.11 -16.23
N LYS A 175 -20.65 -23.21 -16.92
CA LYS A 175 -20.20 -24.48 -16.38
C LYS A 175 -18.93 -24.92 -17.09
N SER A 176 -17.96 -25.41 -16.33
CA SER A 176 -16.81 -26.15 -16.81
C SER A 176 -16.81 -27.54 -16.19
N THR A 177 -16.32 -28.53 -16.92
CA THR A 177 -16.10 -29.91 -16.43
C THR A 177 -14.64 -30.35 -16.63
N ASP A 178 -13.75 -29.40 -16.87
CA ASP A 178 -12.31 -29.61 -17.09
C ASP A 178 -11.45 -28.64 -16.26
N GLY A 179 -12.01 -28.19 -15.14
CA GLY A 179 -11.33 -27.37 -14.15
C GLY A 179 -11.20 -25.89 -14.54
N GLY A 180 -12.06 -25.39 -15.42
CA GLY A 180 -12.08 -24.00 -15.87
C GLY A 180 -11.37 -23.77 -17.21
N LYS A 181 -10.88 -24.80 -17.90
CA LYS A 181 -10.19 -24.63 -19.19
C LYS A 181 -11.17 -24.27 -20.30
N ASN A 182 -12.37 -24.84 -20.26
CA ASN A 182 -13.47 -24.53 -21.17
C ASN A 182 -14.75 -24.24 -20.40
N TRP A 183 -15.51 -23.24 -20.85
CA TRP A 183 -16.76 -22.82 -20.23
C TRP A 183 -17.93 -22.89 -21.21
N LYS A 184 -19.01 -23.55 -20.81
CA LYS A 184 -20.29 -23.59 -21.51
C LYS A 184 -21.26 -22.66 -20.80
N LYS A 185 -21.84 -21.68 -21.50
CA LYS A 185 -22.97 -20.91 -20.98
C LYS A 185 -24.20 -21.82 -20.90
N ILE A 186 -24.75 -21.99 -19.70
CA ILE A 186 -25.86 -22.92 -19.43
C ILE A 186 -27.15 -22.22 -19.00
N LEU A 187 -27.07 -20.95 -18.59
CA LEU A 187 -28.25 -20.11 -18.31
C LEU A 187 -27.99 -18.71 -18.86
N PHE A 188 -28.95 -18.18 -19.62
CA PHE A 188 -28.93 -16.82 -20.16
C PHE A 188 -30.34 -16.25 -20.14
N ALA A 189 -30.54 -15.11 -19.46
CA ALA A 189 -31.83 -14.45 -19.42
C ALA A 189 -32.00 -13.48 -20.60
N ASN A 190 -31.09 -12.50 -20.71
CA ASN A 190 -30.96 -11.56 -21.82
C ASN A 190 -29.67 -10.71 -21.65
N GLN A 191 -29.44 -9.75 -22.55
CA GLN A 191 -28.24 -8.90 -22.56
C GLN A 191 -28.17 -7.84 -21.44
N ASP A 192 -29.26 -7.59 -20.72
CA ASP A 192 -29.35 -6.62 -19.62
C ASP A 192 -29.40 -7.30 -18.24
N ALA A 193 -29.65 -8.61 -18.18
CA ALA A 193 -29.81 -9.38 -16.96
C ALA A 193 -28.72 -10.44 -16.78
N GLY A 194 -27.82 -10.21 -15.82
CA GLY A 194 -26.69 -11.09 -15.51
C GLY A 194 -26.92 -11.95 -14.28
N ALA A 195 -26.19 -13.06 -14.15
CA ALA A 195 -26.30 -13.92 -12.97
C ALA A 195 -25.59 -13.26 -11.77
N VAL A 196 -26.26 -13.18 -10.63
CA VAL A 196 -25.77 -12.45 -9.44
C VAL A 196 -25.67 -13.34 -8.18
N ASP A 197 -26.43 -14.43 -8.16
CA ASP A 197 -26.35 -15.43 -7.10
C ASP A 197 -26.46 -16.83 -7.68
N LEU A 198 -25.76 -17.78 -7.05
CA LEU A 198 -25.68 -19.17 -7.47
C LEU A 198 -25.37 -20.04 -6.25
N VAL A 199 -26.25 -20.98 -5.95
CA VAL A 199 -26.09 -21.90 -4.82
C VAL A 199 -26.34 -23.34 -5.26
N MET A 200 -25.56 -24.24 -4.66
CA MET A 200 -25.67 -25.68 -4.85
C MET A 200 -26.21 -26.33 -3.58
N ASP A 201 -27.13 -27.28 -3.74
CA ASP A 201 -27.59 -28.09 -2.62
C ASP A 201 -26.48 -29.04 -2.16
N SER A 202 -26.04 -28.89 -0.90
CA SER A 202 -24.94 -29.66 -0.33
C SER A 202 -25.25 -31.15 -0.18
N THR A 203 -26.53 -31.55 -0.15
CA THR A 203 -26.93 -32.96 -0.04
C THR A 203 -27.15 -33.62 -1.41
N ASN A 204 -27.38 -32.81 -2.46
CA ASN A 204 -27.57 -33.30 -3.83
C ASN A 204 -27.05 -32.26 -4.85
N PRO A 205 -25.78 -32.36 -5.28
CA PRO A 205 -25.13 -31.36 -6.15
C PRO A 205 -25.71 -31.27 -7.57
N ARG A 206 -26.69 -32.12 -7.93
CA ARG A 206 -27.47 -31.97 -9.16
C ARG A 206 -28.48 -30.83 -9.09
N ILE A 207 -28.82 -30.37 -7.88
CA ILE A 207 -29.77 -29.28 -7.65
C ILE A 207 -29.00 -27.97 -7.52
N LEU A 208 -29.32 -27.03 -8.39
CA LEU A 208 -28.74 -25.68 -8.40
C LEU A 208 -29.87 -24.65 -8.40
N TYR A 209 -29.66 -23.55 -7.69
CA TYR A 209 -30.49 -22.36 -7.78
C TYR A 209 -29.64 -21.18 -8.23
N ALA A 210 -30.16 -20.37 -9.15
CA ALA A 210 -29.47 -19.19 -9.66
C ALA A 210 -30.45 -18.03 -9.79
N SER A 211 -29.97 -16.81 -9.56
CA SER A 211 -30.73 -15.59 -9.84
C SER A 211 -30.07 -14.77 -10.94
N THR A 212 -30.90 -14.24 -11.83
CA THR A 212 -30.50 -13.24 -12.82
C THR A 212 -31.07 -11.88 -12.44
N TRP A 213 -30.35 -10.80 -12.75
CA TRP A 213 -30.67 -9.44 -12.32
C TRP A 213 -30.45 -8.44 -13.45
N ASN A 214 -31.54 -7.76 -13.83
CA ASN A 214 -31.48 -6.63 -14.76
C ASN A 214 -30.90 -5.40 -14.05
N LEU A 215 -29.72 -4.98 -14.51
CA LEU A 215 -28.94 -3.90 -13.92
C LEU A 215 -28.26 -3.06 -15.00
N ARG A 216 -28.38 -1.73 -14.84
CA ARG A 216 -27.62 -0.74 -15.60
C ARG A 216 -27.00 0.31 -14.69
N ARG A 217 -25.71 0.58 -14.87
CA ARG A 217 -25.01 1.76 -14.35
C ARG A 217 -24.69 2.71 -15.50
N THR A 218 -24.78 4.00 -15.23
CA THR A 218 -24.29 5.09 -16.10
C THR A 218 -23.46 6.06 -15.25
N PRO A 219 -22.81 7.08 -15.83
CA PRO A 219 -22.12 8.10 -15.03
C PRO A 219 -23.01 8.83 -14.01
N TYR A 220 -24.33 8.85 -14.24
CA TYR A 220 -25.30 9.70 -13.54
C TYR A 220 -26.48 8.90 -12.94
N SER A 221 -26.47 7.57 -13.03
CA SER A 221 -27.57 6.76 -12.52
C SER A 221 -27.24 5.30 -12.30
N LEU A 222 -28.02 4.69 -11.41
CA LEU A 222 -28.23 3.27 -11.24
C LEU A 222 -29.68 2.94 -11.63
N SER A 223 -29.91 1.78 -12.26
CA SER A 223 -31.25 1.23 -12.44
C SER A 223 -31.28 -0.25 -12.07
N SER A 224 -32.05 -0.60 -11.03
CA SER A 224 -32.27 -1.98 -10.59
C SER A 224 -33.66 -2.51 -10.96
N GLY A 225 -33.69 -3.67 -11.61
CA GLY A 225 -34.90 -4.44 -11.88
C GLY A 225 -35.52 -4.19 -13.25
N GLY A 226 -36.10 -5.26 -13.81
CA GLY A 226 -36.60 -5.27 -15.18
C GLY A 226 -36.69 -6.68 -15.78
N PRO A 227 -36.98 -6.78 -17.09
CA PRO A 227 -37.06 -8.06 -17.78
C PRO A 227 -35.79 -8.90 -17.63
N GLY A 228 -35.96 -10.18 -17.32
CA GLY A 228 -34.85 -11.11 -17.08
C GLY A 228 -34.38 -11.18 -15.63
N SER A 229 -34.84 -10.29 -14.73
CA SER A 229 -34.70 -10.53 -13.30
C SER A 229 -35.57 -11.72 -12.89
N ALA A 230 -34.97 -12.81 -12.42
CA ALA A 230 -35.68 -14.07 -12.18
C ALA A 230 -34.93 -15.00 -11.24
N LEU A 231 -35.65 -15.96 -10.64
CA LEU A 231 -35.09 -17.06 -9.86
C LEU A 231 -35.28 -18.39 -10.61
N TRP A 232 -34.20 -19.12 -10.78
CA TRP A 232 -34.11 -20.34 -11.58
C TRP A 232 -33.72 -21.55 -10.72
N LYS A 233 -34.20 -22.73 -11.11
CA LYS A 233 -33.78 -24.02 -10.54
C LYS A 233 -33.39 -25.00 -11.63
N SER A 234 -32.29 -25.71 -11.43
CA SER A 234 -31.91 -26.91 -12.18
C SER A 234 -31.96 -28.13 -11.25
N THR A 235 -32.27 -29.29 -11.80
CA THR A 235 -32.24 -30.59 -11.09
C THR A 235 -31.36 -31.63 -11.79
N ASP A 236 -30.58 -31.18 -12.78
CA ASP A 236 -29.74 -32.01 -13.66
C ASP A 236 -28.34 -31.40 -13.85
N SER A 237 -27.78 -30.85 -12.77
CA SER A 237 -26.43 -30.27 -12.76
C SER A 237 -26.25 -29.11 -13.76
N GLY A 238 -27.30 -28.33 -13.98
CA GLY A 238 -27.30 -27.13 -14.80
C GLY A 238 -27.55 -27.36 -16.29
N GLU A 239 -27.89 -28.58 -16.73
CA GLU A 239 -28.17 -28.83 -18.15
C GLU A 239 -29.51 -28.21 -18.59
N THR A 240 -30.51 -28.19 -17.70
CA THR A 240 -31.79 -27.49 -17.92
C THR A 240 -32.18 -26.64 -16.71
N TRP A 241 -32.91 -25.55 -16.97
CA TRP A 241 -33.33 -24.57 -15.97
C TRP A 241 -34.82 -24.26 -16.09
N LYS A 242 -35.51 -24.22 -14.95
CA LYS A 242 -36.90 -23.78 -14.82
C LYS A 242 -36.94 -22.48 -14.02
N GLU A 243 -37.66 -21.48 -14.54
CA GLU A 243 -37.95 -20.25 -13.81
C GLU A 243 -38.99 -20.54 -12.71
N ILE A 244 -38.56 -20.50 -11.45
CA ILE A 244 -39.39 -20.79 -10.28
C ILE A 244 -39.95 -19.52 -9.62
N SER A 245 -39.49 -18.33 -10.02
CA SER A 245 -40.11 -17.04 -9.66
C SER A 245 -41.51 -16.86 -10.25
N LYS A 246 -41.94 -17.71 -11.19
CA LYS A 246 -43.31 -17.75 -11.73
C LYS A 246 -44.26 -18.66 -10.96
N ASN A 247 -43.76 -19.40 -9.96
CA ASN A 247 -44.57 -20.32 -9.19
C ASN A 247 -45.45 -19.59 -8.17
N ASN A 248 -46.48 -20.30 -7.68
CA ASN A 248 -47.49 -19.73 -6.81
C ASN A 248 -46.90 -19.16 -5.51
N GLY A 249 -47.31 -17.94 -5.14
CA GLY A 249 -46.90 -17.25 -3.92
C GLY A 249 -45.71 -16.31 -4.07
N PHE A 250 -45.05 -16.27 -5.23
CA PHE A 250 -43.98 -15.32 -5.55
C PHE A 250 -44.55 -14.02 -6.18
N PRO A 251 -43.86 -12.86 -6.13
CA PRO A 251 -44.32 -11.64 -6.78
C PRO A 251 -44.43 -11.76 -8.30
N THR A 252 -45.46 -11.13 -8.88
CA THR A 252 -45.75 -11.17 -10.33
C THR A 252 -45.35 -9.91 -11.10
N ASP A 253 -45.10 -8.81 -10.39
CA ASP A 253 -44.69 -7.52 -10.99
C ASP A 253 -43.16 -7.48 -11.22
N THR A 254 -42.62 -6.31 -11.56
CA THR A 254 -41.18 -6.14 -11.81
C THR A 254 -40.32 -6.67 -10.66
N LEU A 255 -39.41 -7.60 -10.99
CA LEU A 255 -38.43 -8.15 -10.06
C LEU A 255 -37.10 -7.40 -10.18
N GLY A 256 -36.46 -7.17 -9.03
CA GLY A 256 -35.11 -6.63 -8.91
C GLY A 256 -34.09 -7.72 -8.62
N ILE A 257 -33.06 -7.38 -7.84
CA ILE A 257 -32.08 -8.37 -7.36
C ILE A 257 -32.74 -9.41 -6.44
N ILE A 258 -32.27 -10.66 -6.51
CA ILE A 258 -32.74 -11.77 -5.68
C ILE A 258 -31.53 -12.51 -5.12
N GLY A 259 -31.47 -12.67 -3.80
CA GLY A 259 -30.54 -13.57 -3.12
C GLY A 259 -31.26 -14.87 -2.77
N VAL A 260 -30.58 -16.01 -2.85
CA VAL A 260 -31.18 -17.34 -2.61
C VAL A 260 -30.27 -18.23 -1.77
N THR A 261 -30.86 -19.02 -0.88
CA THR A 261 -30.14 -20.04 -0.11
C THR A 261 -31.02 -21.27 0.10
N VAL A 262 -30.39 -22.44 0.19
CA VAL A 262 -31.03 -23.73 0.49
C VAL A 262 -30.48 -24.23 1.83
N SER A 263 -31.33 -24.79 2.68
CA SER A 263 -30.87 -25.32 3.98
C SER A 263 -29.96 -26.53 3.76
N PRO A 264 -28.74 -26.55 4.32
CA PRO A 264 -27.88 -27.74 4.33
C PRO A 264 -28.49 -28.92 5.11
N VAL A 265 -29.46 -28.64 5.99
CA VAL A 265 -30.14 -29.62 6.85
C VAL A 265 -31.41 -30.17 6.18
N ASN A 266 -32.00 -29.44 5.22
CA ASN A 266 -33.21 -29.83 4.50
C ASN A 266 -33.28 -29.21 3.10
N SER A 267 -33.03 -30.02 2.05
CA SER A 267 -33.09 -29.62 0.64
C SER A 267 -34.41 -29.04 0.14
N ASP A 268 -35.53 -29.35 0.80
CA ASP A 268 -36.82 -28.79 0.42
C ASP A 268 -37.02 -27.37 0.96
N ARG A 269 -36.20 -26.96 1.95
CA ARG A 269 -36.22 -25.64 2.55
C ARG A 269 -35.35 -24.67 1.74
N VAL A 270 -35.99 -23.69 1.12
CA VAL A 270 -35.33 -22.64 0.34
C VAL A 270 -35.83 -21.28 0.79
N TRP A 271 -34.91 -20.33 0.99
CA TRP A 271 -35.25 -18.92 1.19
C TRP A 271 -34.79 -18.08 0.02
N ALA A 272 -35.56 -17.04 -0.28
CA ALA A 272 -35.18 -16.00 -1.21
C ALA A 272 -35.45 -14.62 -0.61
N ILE A 273 -34.48 -13.72 -0.66
CA ILE A 273 -34.69 -12.31 -0.37
C ILE A 273 -34.86 -11.56 -1.69
N VAL A 274 -35.98 -10.85 -1.83
CA VAL A 274 -36.48 -10.36 -3.13
C VAL A 274 -36.64 -8.85 -3.10
N GLU A 275 -36.00 -8.17 -4.06
CA GLU A 275 -36.30 -6.79 -4.39
C GLU A 275 -37.58 -6.71 -5.24
N ASN A 276 -38.62 -6.08 -4.69
CA ASN A 276 -39.84 -5.75 -5.40
C ASN A 276 -40.49 -4.52 -4.73
N LYS A 277 -41.31 -3.77 -5.48
CA LYS A 277 -41.88 -2.49 -5.04
C LYS A 277 -42.82 -2.67 -3.85
N ASP A 278 -43.84 -3.52 -4.00
CA ASP A 278 -44.91 -3.68 -3.02
C ASP A 278 -44.84 -5.01 -2.25
N LYS A 279 -44.18 -6.02 -2.83
CA LYS A 279 -44.07 -7.39 -2.29
C LYS A 279 -42.62 -7.84 -2.11
N GLY A 280 -41.69 -6.91 -1.88
CA GLY A 280 -40.31 -7.28 -1.53
C GLY A 280 -40.21 -7.80 -0.09
N GLY A 281 -39.15 -8.56 0.20
CA GLY A 281 -38.91 -9.18 1.51
C GLY A 281 -38.40 -10.62 1.39
N VAL A 282 -38.54 -11.38 2.47
CA VAL A 282 -38.09 -12.78 2.56
C VAL A 282 -39.24 -13.72 2.20
N TYR A 283 -38.95 -14.61 1.27
CA TYR A 283 -39.81 -15.70 0.84
C TYR A 283 -39.22 -17.03 1.29
N ARG A 284 -40.08 -17.97 1.64
CA ARG A 284 -39.70 -19.33 2.02
C ARG A 284 -40.52 -20.36 1.25
N SER A 285 -39.84 -21.37 0.74
CA SER A 285 -40.43 -22.57 0.19
C SER A 285 -40.04 -23.77 1.05
N ASP A 286 -40.99 -24.70 1.21
CA ASP A 286 -40.84 -25.94 1.97
C ASP A 286 -40.99 -27.17 1.04
N ASP A 287 -40.92 -26.96 -0.28
CA ASP A 287 -41.06 -27.96 -1.34
C ASP A 287 -40.08 -27.75 -2.51
N GLY A 288 -38.93 -27.13 -2.20
CA GLY A 288 -37.86 -26.89 -3.15
C GLY A 288 -38.21 -25.86 -4.24
N GLY A 289 -39.03 -24.87 -3.93
CA GLY A 289 -39.39 -23.75 -4.80
C GLY A 289 -40.64 -23.97 -5.66
N GLN A 290 -41.47 -24.99 -5.39
CA GLN A 290 -42.73 -25.21 -6.13
C GLN A 290 -43.85 -24.30 -5.63
N LYS A 291 -43.85 -23.98 -4.34
CA LYS A 291 -44.72 -22.98 -3.72
C LYS A 291 -43.92 -22.09 -2.77
N TRP A 292 -44.24 -20.80 -2.81
CA TRP A 292 -43.61 -19.79 -1.98
C TRP A 292 -44.57 -19.21 -0.96
N ASN A 293 -44.04 -18.84 0.20
CA ASN A 293 -44.73 -18.08 1.24
C ASN A 293 -43.92 -16.81 1.49
N HIS A 294 -44.57 -15.64 1.42
CA HIS A 294 -43.98 -14.37 1.85
C HIS A 294 -43.97 -14.36 3.39
N VAL A 295 -42.81 -14.57 4.00
CA VAL A 295 -42.70 -14.80 5.45
C VAL A 295 -42.33 -13.54 6.23
N ASN A 296 -41.70 -12.56 5.58
CA ASN A 296 -41.36 -11.27 6.18
C ASN A 296 -41.28 -10.18 5.10
N ASP A 297 -41.90 -9.02 5.36
CA ASP A 297 -41.98 -7.88 4.46
C ASP A 297 -41.27 -6.62 4.99
N ASP A 298 -40.49 -6.77 6.06
CA ASP A 298 -39.77 -5.66 6.68
C ASP A 298 -38.73 -5.08 5.70
N ARG A 299 -38.81 -3.76 5.52
CA ARG A 299 -37.91 -3.01 4.64
C ARG A 299 -36.51 -2.90 5.24
N SER A 300 -36.34 -3.08 6.55
CA SER A 300 -35.03 -3.08 7.20
C SER A 300 -34.08 -4.13 6.59
N LEU A 301 -34.62 -5.25 6.12
CA LEU A 301 -33.85 -6.32 5.47
C LEU A 301 -33.38 -5.98 4.05
N ARG A 302 -33.82 -4.85 3.50
CA ARG A 302 -33.58 -4.46 2.10
C ARG A 302 -33.51 -2.95 1.91
N GLN A 303 -32.82 -2.27 2.84
CA GLN A 303 -32.66 -0.81 2.86
C GLN A 303 -32.07 -0.26 1.56
N ARG A 304 -30.99 -0.90 1.08
CA ARG A 304 -30.38 -0.66 -0.24
C ARG A 304 -30.25 -1.98 -0.99
N ALA A 305 -31.34 -2.42 -1.62
CA ALA A 305 -31.46 -3.77 -2.17
C ALA A 305 -30.32 -4.15 -3.13
N TRP A 306 -29.99 -3.28 -4.09
CA TRP A 306 -28.90 -3.52 -5.06
C TRP A 306 -27.53 -3.77 -4.41
N TYR A 307 -27.32 -3.32 -3.16
CA TYR A 307 -26.04 -3.37 -2.48
C TYR A 307 -25.91 -4.60 -1.56
N TYR A 308 -26.97 -4.99 -0.83
CA TYR A 308 -26.86 -6.03 0.22
C TYR A 308 -27.68 -7.31 0.01
N THR A 309 -28.40 -7.50 -1.10
CA THR A 309 -29.37 -8.62 -1.23
C THR A 309 -28.70 -10.01 -1.26
N LYS A 310 -28.36 -10.53 -0.08
CA LYS A 310 -27.74 -11.83 0.19
C LYS A 310 -28.38 -12.47 1.43
N ILE A 311 -28.57 -13.79 1.38
CA ILE A 311 -29.24 -14.57 2.41
C ILE A 311 -28.51 -15.90 2.60
N TYR A 312 -28.33 -16.36 3.83
CA TYR A 312 -27.58 -17.57 4.16
C TYR A 312 -28.33 -18.42 5.17
N ALA A 313 -28.53 -19.70 4.86
CA ALA A 313 -29.02 -20.67 5.82
C ALA A 313 -27.91 -21.07 6.80
N ASP A 314 -28.28 -21.29 8.05
CA ASP A 314 -27.38 -21.87 9.05
C ASP A 314 -26.98 -23.31 8.67
N SER A 315 -25.75 -23.70 8.98
CA SER A 315 -25.22 -25.01 8.59
C SER A 315 -25.76 -26.17 9.43
N GLN A 316 -26.31 -25.90 10.63
CA GLN A 316 -26.75 -26.94 11.57
C GLN A 316 -28.20 -26.77 12.04
N ASP A 317 -28.80 -25.59 11.91
CA ASP A 317 -30.20 -25.34 12.30
C ASP A 317 -31.11 -25.06 11.10
N GLU A 318 -32.17 -25.86 10.95
CA GLU A 318 -33.10 -25.77 9.80
C GLU A 318 -33.94 -24.48 9.76
N ASN A 319 -34.01 -23.70 10.84
CA ASN A 319 -34.85 -22.50 10.93
C ASN A 319 -34.03 -21.20 11.01
N THR A 320 -32.71 -21.31 11.16
CA THR A 320 -31.84 -20.15 11.30
C THR A 320 -31.39 -19.66 9.93
N VAL A 321 -31.56 -18.35 9.69
CA VAL A 321 -31.23 -17.71 8.42
C VAL A 321 -30.71 -16.30 8.66
N TYR A 322 -29.69 -15.92 7.90
CA TYR A 322 -29.00 -14.63 7.99
C TYR A 322 -29.26 -13.82 6.72
N VAL A 323 -29.46 -12.51 6.87
CA VAL A 323 -29.58 -11.56 5.75
C VAL A 323 -28.50 -10.51 5.91
N MET A 324 -27.69 -10.30 4.88
CA MET A 324 -26.65 -9.26 4.89
C MET A 324 -27.27 -7.90 4.60
N ASN A 325 -26.78 -6.86 5.27
CA ASN A 325 -27.22 -5.46 5.17
C ASN A 325 -26.20 -4.55 5.88
N VAL A 326 -26.51 -3.25 6.02
CA VAL A 326 -25.73 -2.29 6.84
C VAL A 326 -25.33 -2.93 8.17
N SER A 327 -26.33 -3.47 8.89
CA SER A 327 -26.16 -4.46 9.94
C SER A 327 -26.62 -5.81 9.42
N TYR A 328 -25.94 -6.91 9.74
CA TYR A 328 -26.47 -8.21 9.36
C TYR A 328 -27.65 -8.60 10.27
N HIS A 329 -28.62 -9.30 9.71
CA HIS A 329 -29.83 -9.70 10.40
C HIS A 329 -29.87 -11.22 10.56
N LYS A 330 -30.27 -11.70 11.74
CA LYS A 330 -30.43 -13.13 12.04
C LYS A 330 -31.86 -13.44 12.45
N SER A 331 -32.42 -14.49 11.87
CA SER A 331 -33.69 -15.11 12.27
C SER A 331 -33.44 -16.53 12.76
N THR A 332 -34.24 -17.00 13.71
CA THR A 332 -34.20 -18.37 14.26
C THR A 332 -35.57 -19.07 14.17
N ASP A 333 -36.55 -18.45 13.50
CA ASP A 333 -37.94 -18.93 13.40
C ASP A 333 -38.38 -19.20 11.95
N GLY A 334 -37.41 -19.46 11.07
CA GLY A 334 -37.59 -19.74 9.66
C GLY A 334 -37.77 -18.49 8.81
N GLY A 335 -37.24 -17.34 9.25
CA GLY A 335 -37.27 -16.06 8.53
C GLY A 335 -38.50 -15.20 8.81
N LYS A 336 -39.24 -15.42 9.90
CA LYS A 336 -40.44 -14.63 10.23
C LYS A 336 -40.07 -13.37 11.01
N THR A 337 -39.16 -13.50 11.98
CA THR A 337 -38.64 -12.38 12.78
C THR A 337 -37.12 -12.33 12.71
N PHE A 338 -36.56 -11.12 12.70
CA PHE A 338 -35.13 -10.88 12.60
C PHE A 338 -34.66 -9.93 13.71
N SER A 339 -33.45 -10.16 14.20
CA SER A 339 -32.69 -9.23 15.05
C SER A 339 -31.45 -8.76 14.31
N SER A 340 -31.04 -7.52 14.57
CA SER A 340 -29.88 -6.87 13.93
C SER A 340 -28.62 -7.03 14.77
N TYR A 341 -27.49 -7.25 14.11
CA TYR A 341 -26.16 -7.46 14.69
C TYR A 341 -25.08 -6.80 13.81
N ASN A 342 -23.90 -6.57 14.37
CA ASN A 342 -22.77 -5.98 13.65
C ASN A 342 -21.50 -6.81 13.85
N ALA A 343 -20.64 -6.78 12.84
CA ALA A 343 -19.21 -7.02 12.98
C ALA A 343 -18.52 -5.72 13.44
N PRO A 344 -17.17 -5.67 13.57
CA PRO A 344 -16.45 -4.46 13.93
C PRO A 344 -16.59 -3.31 12.92
N HIS A 345 -17.03 -3.60 11.69
CA HIS A 345 -17.44 -2.64 10.68
C HIS A 345 -18.87 -2.95 10.20
N GLY A 346 -19.49 -2.00 9.48
CA GLY A 346 -20.81 -2.15 8.87
C GLY A 346 -20.75 -2.48 7.37
N ASP A 347 -21.92 -2.56 6.73
CA ASP A 347 -22.09 -2.83 5.30
C ASP A 347 -21.63 -4.23 4.89
N HIS A 348 -22.32 -5.24 5.38
CA HIS A 348 -21.96 -6.64 5.20
C HIS A 348 -22.41 -7.15 3.82
N HIS A 349 -21.54 -7.89 3.13
CA HIS A 349 -21.72 -8.31 1.73
C HIS A 349 -21.67 -9.82 1.53
N ASP A 350 -20.93 -10.54 2.35
CA ASP A 350 -20.73 -11.98 2.18
C ASP A 350 -20.53 -12.67 3.52
N LEU A 351 -20.99 -13.92 3.63
CA LEU A 351 -20.92 -14.70 4.86
C LEU A 351 -20.64 -16.15 4.54
N TRP A 352 -19.71 -16.74 5.29
CA TRP A 352 -19.48 -18.17 5.32
C TRP A 352 -19.64 -18.70 6.74
N ILE A 353 -20.34 -19.82 6.89
CA ILE A 353 -20.61 -20.51 8.15
C ILE A 353 -20.05 -21.92 8.02
N ALA A 354 -19.22 -22.36 8.97
CA ALA A 354 -18.57 -23.65 8.85
C ALA A 354 -19.61 -24.80 8.90
N PRO A 355 -19.51 -25.82 8.01
CA PRO A 355 -20.44 -26.93 8.00
C PRO A 355 -20.37 -27.78 9.27
N GLU A 356 -19.18 -27.90 9.86
CA GLU A 356 -18.92 -28.69 11.06
C GLU A 356 -19.22 -27.95 12.38
N ASP A 357 -19.29 -26.62 12.37
CA ASP A 357 -19.51 -25.79 13.56
C ASP A 357 -20.11 -24.43 13.17
N ASN A 358 -21.41 -24.22 13.43
CA ASN A 358 -22.09 -22.96 13.05
C ASN A 358 -21.71 -21.75 13.93
N SER A 359 -20.87 -21.93 14.95
CA SER A 359 -20.27 -20.81 15.70
C SER A 359 -19.04 -20.22 15.00
N ARG A 360 -18.45 -20.96 14.06
CA ARG A 360 -17.28 -20.56 13.28
C ARG A 360 -17.72 -19.90 11.97
N MET A 361 -17.45 -18.61 11.83
CA MET A 361 -17.91 -17.82 10.68
C MET A 361 -16.83 -16.84 10.23
N ILE A 362 -16.89 -16.45 8.95
CA ILE A 362 -16.19 -15.29 8.41
C ILE A 362 -17.20 -14.42 7.66
N ILE A 363 -17.08 -13.12 7.82
CA ILE A 363 -17.92 -12.12 7.17
C ILE A 363 -17.07 -11.14 6.37
N ALA A 364 -17.60 -10.67 5.25
CA ALA A 364 -17.01 -9.62 4.42
C ALA A 364 -17.87 -8.36 4.52
N ASP A 365 -17.25 -7.20 4.68
CA ASP A 365 -17.93 -5.90 4.75
C ASP A 365 -17.10 -4.75 4.15
N ASP A 366 -17.57 -3.50 4.26
CA ASP A 366 -16.87 -2.31 3.73
C ASP A 366 -15.54 -1.99 4.46
N GLY A 367 -15.25 -2.67 5.58
CA GLY A 367 -14.01 -2.60 6.34
C GLY A 367 -13.08 -3.81 6.18
N GLY A 368 -13.43 -4.82 5.38
CA GLY A 368 -12.59 -5.98 5.09
C GLY A 368 -13.22 -7.29 5.52
N ALA A 369 -12.41 -8.22 6.01
CA ALA A 369 -12.89 -9.51 6.50
C ALA A 369 -12.63 -9.71 8.00
N GLN A 370 -13.60 -10.31 8.70
CA GLN A 370 -13.53 -10.60 10.13
C GLN A 370 -14.04 -12.01 10.45
N VAL A 371 -13.38 -12.66 11.41
CA VAL A 371 -13.63 -14.05 11.80
C VAL A 371 -14.22 -14.10 13.21
N THR A 372 -15.12 -15.05 13.45
CA THR A 372 -15.71 -15.36 14.77
C THR A 372 -15.68 -16.87 15.04
N TYR A 373 -15.59 -17.23 16.32
CA TYR A 373 -15.65 -18.61 16.82
C TYR A 373 -16.75 -18.77 17.90
N ASP A 374 -17.63 -17.78 18.04
CA ASP A 374 -18.70 -17.75 19.05
C ASP A 374 -20.05 -17.28 18.48
N GLY A 375 -20.25 -17.53 17.18
CA GLY A 375 -21.51 -17.25 16.47
C GLY A 375 -21.77 -15.75 16.30
N GLY A 376 -20.71 -14.95 16.23
CA GLY A 376 -20.76 -13.51 16.01
C GLY A 376 -20.89 -12.67 17.29
N SER A 377 -20.62 -13.25 18.46
CA SER A 377 -20.60 -12.50 19.73
C SER A 377 -19.33 -11.64 19.83
N ASN A 378 -18.20 -12.13 19.30
CA ASN A 378 -16.94 -11.41 19.12
C ASN A 378 -16.36 -11.69 17.73
N TRP A 379 -15.63 -10.72 17.19
CA TRP A 379 -15.03 -10.77 15.85
C TRP A 379 -13.58 -10.29 15.88
N SER A 380 -12.74 -10.79 14.98
CA SER A 380 -11.38 -10.28 14.77
C SER A 380 -11.39 -8.82 14.26
N THR A 381 -10.31 -8.07 14.51
CA THR A 381 -10.19 -6.68 14.04
C THR A 381 -10.02 -6.58 12.52
N TYR A 382 -10.36 -5.43 11.95
CA TYR A 382 -10.02 -5.04 10.59
C TYR A 382 -8.82 -4.07 10.50
N TYR A 383 -8.24 -3.68 11.64
CA TYR A 383 -7.01 -2.86 11.75
C TYR A 383 -5.72 -3.68 11.55
N ASN A 384 -5.77 -4.66 10.65
CA ASN A 384 -4.64 -5.53 10.30
C ASN A 384 -4.58 -5.88 8.81
N GLN A 385 -5.27 -5.11 7.96
CA GLN A 385 -5.41 -5.36 6.52
C GLN A 385 -5.04 -4.09 5.75
N PRO A 386 -3.95 -4.05 4.96
CA PRO A 386 -3.59 -2.85 4.17
C PRO A 386 -4.39 -2.81 2.85
N THR A 387 -5.72 -2.83 2.97
CA THR A 387 -6.67 -2.81 1.84
C THR A 387 -7.47 -1.52 1.75
N ALA A 388 -6.98 -0.43 2.37
CA ALA A 388 -7.64 0.87 2.33
C ALA A 388 -7.84 1.36 0.88
N GLN A 389 -9.00 1.96 0.64
CA GLN A 389 -9.43 2.44 -0.67
C GLN A 389 -9.44 3.97 -0.69
N PHE A 390 -8.40 4.56 -1.28
CA PHE A 390 -8.23 6.02 -1.29
C PHE A 390 -8.69 6.64 -2.60
N TYR A 391 -9.26 7.85 -2.51
CA TYR A 391 -9.74 8.59 -3.67
C TYR A 391 -8.75 9.63 -4.18
N ARG A 392 -8.21 10.45 -3.27
CA ARG A 392 -7.40 11.65 -3.56
C ARG A 392 -6.30 11.81 -2.52
N LEU A 393 -5.19 12.42 -2.92
CA LEU A 393 -4.04 12.69 -2.05
C LEU A 393 -3.73 14.18 -1.92
N THR A 394 -3.21 14.57 -0.76
CA THR A 394 -2.45 15.82 -0.58
C THR A 394 -1.38 15.63 0.50
N THR A 395 -0.50 16.60 0.67
CA THR A 395 0.53 16.63 1.72
C THR A 395 0.58 17.99 2.40
N ASP A 396 1.20 18.04 3.58
CA ASP A 396 1.49 19.30 4.27
C ASP A 396 2.96 19.75 4.12
N ASN A 397 3.34 20.75 4.91
CA ASN A 397 4.70 21.28 5.01
C ASN A 397 5.35 21.01 6.38
N ALA A 398 4.82 20.06 7.17
CA ALA A 398 5.44 19.65 8.44
C ALA A 398 6.75 18.89 8.17
N PHE A 399 7.57 18.70 9.21
CA PHE A 399 8.74 17.82 9.15
C PHE A 399 8.74 16.81 10.30
N PRO A 400 8.74 15.49 10.03
CA PRO A 400 8.41 14.86 8.75
C PRO A 400 7.05 15.30 8.20
N TYR A 401 6.90 15.43 6.87
CA TYR A 401 5.62 15.83 6.28
C TYR A 401 4.59 14.70 6.42
N ARG A 402 3.31 15.06 6.37
CA ARG A 402 2.20 14.11 6.44
C ARG A 402 1.49 14.00 5.10
N ILE A 403 1.02 12.79 4.80
CA ILE A 403 0.21 12.42 3.66
C ILE A 403 -1.23 12.34 4.13
N TYR A 404 -2.16 12.91 3.35
CA TYR A 404 -3.57 13.00 3.67
C TYR A 404 -4.39 12.30 2.60
N ALA A 405 -5.34 11.48 3.02
CA ALA A 405 -6.17 10.71 2.10
C ALA A 405 -7.54 10.37 2.72
N ALA A 406 -8.61 10.51 1.92
CA ALA A 406 -9.95 10.09 2.30
C ALA A 406 -10.15 8.61 1.96
N GLN A 407 -10.47 7.80 2.97
CA GLN A 407 -10.72 6.36 2.79
C GLN A 407 -12.23 6.10 2.68
N GLN A 408 -12.61 5.36 1.65
CA GLN A 408 -13.99 4.90 1.46
C GLN A 408 -14.54 4.14 2.69
N ASP A 409 -15.79 4.44 3.03
CA ASP A 409 -16.59 3.91 4.15
C ASP A 409 -15.89 4.06 5.53
N ASN A 410 -14.84 4.88 5.61
CA ASN A 410 -14.02 5.16 6.80
C ASN A 410 -13.69 6.66 6.92
N SER A 411 -12.85 7.06 7.88
CA SER A 411 -12.40 8.45 8.03
C SER A 411 -11.32 8.84 7.01
N THR A 412 -11.23 10.15 6.75
CA THR A 412 -10.03 10.76 6.17
C THR A 412 -8.91 10.74 7.20
N ILE A 413 -7.71 10.35 6.78
CA ILE A 413 -6.55 10.21 7.66
C ILE A 413 -5.43 11.19 7.29
N ARG A 414 -4.56 11.46 8.26
CA ARG A 414 -3.21 12.00 8.05
C ARG A 414 -2.17 11.04 8.61
N ILE A 415 -1.13 10.73 7.84
CA ILE A 415 -0.08 9.75 8.17
C ILE A 415 1.31 10.31 7.79
N PRO A 416 2.34 10.26 8.65
CA PRO A 416 3.66 10.74 8.30
C PRO A 416 4.32 9.81 7.27
N TYR A 417 5.12 10.37 6.36
CA TYR A 417 5.85 9.54 5.39
C TYR A 417 6.95 8.68 6.05
N ARG A 418 7.45 9.10 7.23
CA ARG A 418 8.43 8.40 8.07
C ARG A 418 8.28 8.74 9.55
N THR A 419 8.80 7.88 10.41
CA THR A 419 8.85 8.06 11.87
C THR A 419 10.24 7.76 12.43
N GLU A 420 10.47 7.99 13.72
CA GLU A 420 11.68 7.52 14.43
C GLU A 420 11.56 6.07 14.95
N GLY A 421 10.42 5.42 14.69
CA GLY A 421 10.18 4.02 15.04
C GLY A 421 10.78 3.02 14.04
N GLY A 422 10.45 1.74 14.23
CA GLY A 422 10.81 0.67 13.29
C GLY A 422 9.84 0.47 12.12
N SER A 423 8.65 1.05 12.22
CA SER A 423 7.50 0.85 11.31
C SER A 423 6.54 2.02 11.44
N ILE A 424 5.59 2.13 10.52
CA ILE A 424 4.48 3.10 10.57
C ILE A 424 3.21 2.34 10.94
N GLY A 425 2.78 2.44 12.19
CA GLY A 425 1.67 1.68 12.77
C GLY A 425 0.43 2.53 13.06
N GLU A 426 -0.52 1.93 13.80
CA GLU A 426 -1.78 2.59 14.19
C GLU A 426 -1.59 3.86 15.01
N ASN A 427 -0.52 3.94 15.82
CA ASN A 427 -0.20 5.12 16.62
C ASN A 427 0.36 6.29 15.80
N ASP A 428 0.72 6.06 14.53
CA ASP A 428 1.39 7.07 13.71
C ASP A 428 0.42 7.84 12.81
N TRP A 429 -0.84 7.42 12.67
CA TRP A 429 -1.85 8.11 11.88
C TRP A 429 -3.08 8.46 12.72
N GLU A 430 -3.81 9.48 12.29
CA GLU A 430 -5.03 9.93 12.96
C GLU A 430 -6.06 10.47 11.95
N GLU A 431 -7.31 10.59 12.39
CA GLU A 431 -8.41 11.14 11.58
C GLU A 431 -8.30 12.66 11.42
N THR A 432 -8.85 13.21 10.34
CA THR A 432 -8.80 14.66 10.04
C THR A 432 -10.11 15.17 9.43
N ALA A 433 -10.11 16.41 8.93
CA ALA A 433 -11.27 17.06 8.32
C ALA A 433 -11.90 16.23 7.18
N GLY A 434 -13.20 16.38 7.00
CA GLY A 434 -13.96 15.73 5.93
C GLY A 434 -14.67 14.45 6.38
N GLY A 435 -14.94 13.58 5.42
CA GLY A 435 -15.58 12.29 5.62
C GLY A 435 -14.82 11.18 4.89
N GLU A 436 -15.55 10.32 4.18
CA GLU A 436 -15.00 9.13 3.54
C GLU A 436 -14.47 9.35 2.11
N SER A 437 -14.73 10.52 1.50
CA SER A 437 -14.81 10.55 0.04
C SER A 437 -14.38 11.80 -0.73
N ALA A 438 -13.39 12.57 -0.32
CA ALA A 438 -13.12 13.83 -1.03
C ALA A 438 -11.66 14.25 -1.13
N HIS A 439 -11.46 15.35 -1.86
CA HIS A 439 -10.24 16.15 -1.79
C HIS A 439 -10.04 16.70 -0.37
N ILE A 440 -8.77 16.95 -0.06
CA ILE A 440 -8.33 17.56 1.19
C ILE A 440 -7.46 18.76 0.81
N ALA A 441 -7.59 19.86 1.56
CA ALA A 441 -6.72 21.01 1.45
C ALA A 441 -6.14 21.31 2.84
N VAL A 442 -4.81 21.28 2.94
CA VAL A 442 -4.10 21.69 4.15
C VAL A 442 -3.76 23.16 4.02
N ASP A 443 -3.95 23.93 5.08
CA ASP A 443 -3.53 25.32 5.13
C ASP A 443 -2.00 25.41 4.90
N PRO A 444 -1.53 26.17 3.89
CA PRO A 444 -0.12 26.20 3.52
C PRO A 444 0.81 26.76 4.62
N GLU A 445 0.26 27.59 5.52
CA GLU A 445 0.99 28.27 6.58
C GLU A 445 0.85 27.59 7.94
N ASN A 446 -0.21 26.79 8.14
CA ASN A 446 -0.43 26.05 9.38
C ASN A 446 -0.94 24.62 9.13
N PRO A 447 -0.08 23.59 9.20
CA PRO A 447 -0.46 22.22 8.87
C PRO A 447 -1.42 21.57 9.90
N GLU A 448 -1.72 22.25 11.02
CA GLU A 448 -2.75 21.83 11.97
C GLU A 448 -4.16 22.31 11.58
N ILE A 449 -4.30 23.14 10.54
CA ILE A 449 -5.59 23.54 9.96
C ILE A 449 -5.81 22.81 8.65
N VAL A 450 -6.87 21.99 8.60
CA VAL A 450 -7.18 21.14 7.45
C VAL A 450 -8.62 21.33 7.03
N TYR A 451 -8.87 21.33 5.72
CA TYR A 451 -10.19 21.38 5.11
C TYR A 451 -10.44 20.07 4.37
N GLY A 452 -11.60 19.47 4.59
CA GLY A 452 -11.94 18.18 3.99
C GLY A 452 -13.41 18.11 3.61
N GLY A 453 -13.67 17.55 2.43
CA GLY A 453 -15.00 17.31 1.90
C GLY A 453 -15.56 15.94 2.26
N SER A 454 -16.81 15.71 1.90
CA SER A 454 -17.45 14.40 1.76
C SER A 454 -18.58 14.53 0.75
N TYR A 455 -19.30 13.45 0.50
CA TYR A 455 -20.55 13.50 -0.24
C TYR A 455 -21.56 14.53 0.31
N ASP A 456 -22.57 14.85 -0.50
CA ASP A 456 -23.65 15.80 -0.18
C ASP A 456 -23.22 17.27 -0.05
N GLY A 457 -22.03 17.62 -0.58
CA GLY A 457 -21.48 18.97 -0.47
C GLY A 457 -21.00 19.32 0.93
N PHE A 458 -20.84 18.31 1.79
CA PHE A 458 -20.31 18.46 3.13
C PHE A 458 -18.85 18.91 3.07
N LEU A 459 -18.53 20.03 3.71
CA LEU A 459 -17.18 20.57 3.81
C LEU A 459 -16.93 21.05 5.24
N THR A 460 -15.79 20.65 5.80
CA THR A 460 -15.39 21.02 7.16
C THR A 460 -13.98 21.58 7.20
N ARG A 461 -13.73 22.42 8.18
CA ARG A 461 -12.41 22.84 8.65
C ARG A 461 -12.16 22.21 10.01
N TYR A 462 -11.01 21.58 10.18
CA TYR A 462 -10.58 20.96 11.42
C TYR A 462 -9.30 21.63 11.91
N ASN A 463 -9.22 21.89 13.22
CA ASN A 463 -8.03 22.37 13.91
C ASN A 463 -7.55 21.26 14.85
N HIS A 464 -6.42 20.65 14.50
CA HIS A 464 -5.80 19.56 15.24
C HIS A 464 -5.19 20.00 16.57
N GLU A 465 -4.58 21.19 16.61
CA GLU A 465 -4.01 21.75 17.85
C GLU A 465 -5.07 21.96 18.95
N LYS A 466 -6.31 22.29 18.56
CA LYS A 466 -7.42 22.57 19.48
C LYS A 466 -8.46 21.46 19.54
N ASN A 467 -8.37 20.45 18.68
CA ASN A 467 -9.37 19.40 18.49
C ASN A 467 -10.79 19.99 18.30
N THR A 468 -10.92 20.90 17.33
CA THR A 468 -12.21 21.56 17.01
C THR A 468 -12.55 21.45 15.54
N VAL A 469 -13.83 21.21 15.25
CA VAL A 469 -14.38 21.13 13.88
C VAL A 469 -15.41 22.23 13.63
N ARG A 470 -15.42 22.74 12.39
CA ARG A 470 -16.41 23.71 11.90
C ARG A 470 -16.90 23.30 10.52
N SER A 471 -18.22 23.26 10.31
CA SER A 471 -18.76 23.18 8.95
C SER A 471 -18.55 24.51 8.23
N VAL A 472 -18.01 24.42 7.01
CA VAL A 472 -17.77 25.53 6.09
C VAL A 472 -18.34 25.20 4.71
N SER A 473 -19.38 24.38 4.67
CA SER A 473 -20.09 23.97 3.45
C SER A 473 -20.58 25.21 2.69
N VAL A 474 -20.35 25.23 1.37
CA VAL A 474 -20.69 26.37 0.49
C VAL A 474 -22.18 26.70 0.56
N TRP A 475 -23.00 25.64 0.59
CA TRP A 475 -24.45 25.73 0.67
C TRP A 475 -24.97 24.53 1.47
N PRO A 476 -25.24 24.68 2.78
CA PRO A 476 -25.56 23.58 3.68
C PRO A 476 -27.03 23.14 3.54
N ASP A 477 -27.40 22.69 2.34
CA ASP A 477 -28.71 22.11 2.01
C ASP A 477 -28.53 20.60 1.81
N ASN A 478 -29.18 19.79 2.64
CA ASN A 478 -28.96 18.34 2.64
C ASN A 478 -29.71 17.68 1.47
N PRO A 479 -29.01 17.07 0.50
CA PRO A 479 -29.59 16.53 -0.72
C PRO A 479 -30.15 15.09 -0.58
N MET A 480 -30.07 14.47 0.61
CA MET A 480 -30.37 13.05 0.78
C MET A 480 -31.75 12.67 0.25
N GLY A 481 -31.80 11.71 -0.68
CA GLY A 481 -33.05 11.25 -1.29
C GLY A 481 -33.51 12.05 -2.52
N HIS A 482 -32.85 13.16 -2.87
CA HIS A 482 -33.21 14.01 -4.00
C HIS A 482 -32.29 13.82 -5.20
N GLY A 483 -32.83 13.97 -6.41
CA GLY A 483 -32.03 14.10 -7.62
C GLY A 483 -31.33 15.47 -7.68
N ALA A 484 -30.29 15.57 -8.51
CA ALA A 484 -29.50 16.80 -8.65
C ALA A 484 -30.31 17.97 -9.23
N GLU A 485 -31.49 17.73 -9.85
CA GLU A 485 -32.34 18.79 -10.36
C GLU A 485 -32.95 19.69 -9.27
N ASP A 486 -33.03 19.18 -8.04
CA ASP A 486 -33.56 19.92 -6.89
C ASP A 486 -32.48 20.83 -6.25
N MET A 487 -31.22 20.71 -6.68
CA MET A 487 -30.08 21.36 -6.04
C MET A 487 -29.67 22.66 -6.71
N LYS A 488 -29.49 23.71 -5.90
CA LYS A 488 -28.92 25.00 -6.35
C LYS A 488 -27.47 24.84 -6.83
N TYR A 489 -26.67 24.16 -6.00
CA TYR A 489 -25.30 23.78 -6.32
C TYR A 489 -25.19 22.28 -6.16
N ARG A 490 -24.71 21.61 -7.22
CA ARG A 490 -24.53 20.16 -7.24
C ARG A 490 -23.07 19.84 -7.01
N PHE A 491 -22.80 19.17 -5.90
CA PHE A 491 -21.48 18.72 -5.50
C PHE A 491 -21.34 17.24 -5.82
N GLN A 492 -20.20 16.87 -6.38
CA GLN A 492 -19.86 15.48 -6.60
C GLN A 492 -19.36 14.85 -5.31
N TRP A 493 -19.52 13.54 -5.15
CA TRP A 493 -18.89 12.72 -4.10
C TRP A 493 -17.45 13.15 -3.75
N ASN A 494 -16.59 13.37 -4.78
CA ASN A 494 -15.19 13.75 -4.72
C ASN A 494 -14.94 15.20 -5.21
N PHE A 495 -15.75 16.17 -4.79
CA PHE A 495 -15.60 17.54 -5.30
C PHE A 495 -14.22 18.17 -4.96
N PRO A 496 -13.60 18.93 -5.89
CA PRO A 496 -12.30 19.58 -5.67
C PRO A 496 -12.28 20.58 -4.50
N ILE A 497 -11.20 20.57 -3.73
CA ILE A 497 -10.84 21.57 -2.70
C ILE A 497 -9.33 21.77 -2.76
N PHE A 498 -8.86 23.01 -2.86
CA PHE A 498 -7.41 23.30 -2.90
C PHE A 498 -7.12 24.76 -2.57
N PHE A 499 -5.95 25.03 -2.00
CA PHE A 499 -5.42 26.39 -1.86
C PHE A 499 -4.76 26.86 -3.16
N SER A 500 -4.78 28.17 -3.39
CA SER A 500 -3.99 28.79 -4.45
C SER A 500 -2.50 28.54 -4.19
N PRO A 501 -1.72 28.05 -5.18
CA PRO A 501 -0.26 28.00 -5.06
C PRO A 501 0.39 29.40 -5.06
N ASN A 502 -0.39 30.45 -5.32
CA ASN A 502 0.08 31.83 -5.44
C ASN A 502 -0.40 32.74 -4.29
N ASP A 503 -1.30 32.27 -3.42
CA ASP A 503 -1.94 33.06 -2.37
C ASP A 503 -2.45 32.15 -1.24
N PRO A 504 -1.75 32.06 -0.10
CA PRO A 504 -2.07 31.09 0.96
C PRO A 504 -3.42 31.36 1.64
N ASP A 505 -3.96 32.58 1.55
CA ASP A 505 -5.28 32.90 2.12
C ASP A 505 -6.44 32.44 1.22
N LYS A 506 -6.16 32.12 -0.05
CA LYS A 506 -7.19 31.83 -1.05
C LYS A 506 -7.43 30.33 -1.19
N ILE A 507 -8.60 29.88 -0.75
CA ILE A 507 -9.08 28.50 -0.92
C ILE A 507 -10.18 28.42 -1.96
N TYR A 508 -10.14 27.39 -2.80
CA TYR A 508 -11.13 27.07 -3.81
C TYR A 508 -11.88 25.79 -3.48
N THR A 509 -13.14 25.71 -3.90
CA THR A 509 -13.93 24.47 -3.93
C THR A 509 -14.90 24.49 -5.10
N ALA A 510 -15.37 23.32 -5.59
CA ALA A 510 -16.16 23.28 -6.82
C ALA A 510 -17.47 22.49 -6.71
N SER A 511 -18.56 23.08 -7.20
CA SER A 511 -19.82 22.41 -7.54
C SER A 511 -19.89 22.28 -9.08
N ASN A 512 -21.06 22.48 -9.69
CA ASN A 512 -21.15 22.96 -11.08
C ASN A 512 -20.54 24.36 -11.34
N HIS A 513 -20.20 25.10 -10.27
CA HIS A 513 -19.49 26.38 -10.29
C HIS A 513 -18.18 26.29 -9.50
N LEU A 514 -17.21 27.16 -9.81
CA LEU A 514 -16.04 27.35 -8.98
C LEU A 514 -16.34 28.41 -7.91
N HIS A 515 -16.03 28.07 -6.66
CA HIS A 515 -16.21 28.92 -5.49
C HIS A 515 -14.86 29.26 -4.87
N MET A 516 -14.75 30.44 -4.29
CA MET A 516 -13.52 30.95 -3.67
C MET A 516 -13.81 31.57 -2.30
N SER A 517 -12.91 31.38 -1.35
CA SER A 517 -12.94 32.04 -0.04
C SER A 517 -11.56 32.57 0.33
N THR A 518 -11.53 33.71 1.01
CA THR A 518 -10.33 34.30 1.65
C THR A 518 -10.51 34.49 3.16
N ASN A 519 -11.52 33.85 3.74
CA ASN A 519 -11.85 33.98 5.16
C ASN A 519 -12.20 32.63 5.78
N GLU A 520 -11.38 31.62 5.45
CA GLU A 520 -11.44 30.27 6.02
C GLU A 520 -12.81 29.59 5.81
N GLY A 521 -13.47 29.85 4.68
CA GLY A 521 -14.77 29.27 4.35
C GLY A 521 -15.96 29.88 5.10
N GLN A 522 -15.78 31.03 5.77
CA GLN A 522 -16.89 31.78 6.38
C GLN A 522 -17.87 32.31 5.32
N THR A 523 -17.37 32.71 4.16
CA THR A 523 -18.15 33.06 2.98
C THR A 523 -17.48 32.54 1.72
N TRP A 524 -18.29 32.11 0.76
CA TRP A 524 -17.85 31.64 -0.56
C TRP A 524 -18.38 32.57 -1.66
N GLU A 525 -17.49 33.08 -2.49
CA GLU A 525 -17.81 33.83 -3.70
C GLU A 525 -17.88 32.88 -4.90
N VAL A 526 -18.92 33.02 -5.72
CA VAL A 526 -19.07 32.27 -6.97
C VAL A 526 -18.30 33.01 -8.07
N ILE A 527 -17.21 32.42 -8.57
CA ILE A 527 -16.29 33.06 -9.52
C ILE A 527 -16.38 32.44 -10.93
N SER A 528 -17.44 31.69 -11.22
CA SER A 528 -17.69 31.14 -12.55
C SER A 528 -19.18 31.05 -12.88
N PRO A 529 -19.56 31.04 -14.17
CA PRO A 529 -20.85 30.50 -14.58
C PRO A 529 -20.92 28.98 -14.32
N ASP A 530 -22.02 28.33 -14.68
CA ASP A 530 -22.07 26.87 -14.70
C ASP A 530 -21.12 26.39 -15.81
N LEU A 531 -20.06 25.68 -15.44
CA LEU A 531 -18.99 25.26 -16.35
C LEU A 531 -19.21 23.85 -16.92
N THR A 532 -20.45 23.38 -16.91
CA THR A 532 -20.83 22.03 -17.32
C THR A 532 -21.90 22.08 -18.42
N ARG A 533 -22.29 20.92 -18.95
CA ARG A 533 -23.37 20.82 -19.95
C ARG A 533 -24.74 21.04 -19.34
N ASN A 534 -24.90 20.79 -18.04
CA ASN A 534 -26.14 20.97 -17.28
C ASN A 534 -27.36 20.34 -17.98
N ASP A 535 -27.22 19.08 -18.44
CA ASP A 535 -28.27 18.38 -19.18
C ASP A 535 -29.37 17.90 -18.21
N PRO A 536 -30.61 18.42 -18.29
CA PRO A 536 -31.66 18.12 -17.32
C PRO A 536 -32.05 16.64 -17.22
N GLU A 537 -31.84 15.87 -18.30
CA GLU A 537 -32.14 14.43 -18.31
C GLU A 537 -31.13 13.62 -17.49
N LYS A 538 -29.98 14.22 -17.16
CA LYS A 538 -28.89 13.58 -16.41
C LYS A 538 -28.83 14.00 -14.95
N LEU A 539 -29.74 14.88 -14.53
CA LEU A 539 -29.80 15.36 -13.15
C LEU A 539 -30.80 14.58 -12.30
N LYS A 540 -31.60 13.69 -12.92
CA LYS A 540 -32.74 13.01 -12.31
C LYS A 540 -32.38 12.08 -11.15
N SER A 541 -33.37 11.79 -10.32
CA SER A 541 -33.35 10.71 -9.32
C SER A 541 -32.85 9.37 -9.90
N SER A 542 -32.04 8.67 -9.12
CA SER A 542 -31.39 7.41 -9.46
C SER A 542 -31.97 6.22 -8.66
N GLY A 543 -31.79 5.00 -9.18
CA GLY A 543 -32.15 3.71 -8.54
C GLY A 543 -33.07 2.82 -9.38
N GLY A 544 -33.80 3.40 -10.35
CA GLY A 544 -34.62 2.65 -11.30
C GLY A 544 -36.08 2.45 -10.85
N PRO A 545 -36.79 1.43 -11.35
CA PRO A 545 -38.25 1.33 -11.19
C PRO A 545 -38.72 0.82 -9.81
N ILE A 546 -37.83 0.25 -8.98
CA ILE A 546 -38.22 -0.42 -7.72
C ILE A 546 -37.79 0.38 -6.48
N THR A 547 -36.48 0.49 -6.21
CA THR A 547 -35.93 1.30 -5.12
C THR A 547 -35.10 2.46 -5.67
N GLN A 548 -35.23 3.65 -5.09
CA GLN A 548 -34.34 4.78 -5.41
C GLN A 548 -33.04 4.68 -4.57
N ASP A 549 -31.96 5.28 -5.08
CA ASP A 549 -30.68 5.46 -4.37
C ASP A 549 -30.08 6.81 -4.77
N ASN A 550 -30.24 7.81 -3.90
CA ASN A 550 -29.80 9.19 -4.12
C ASN A 550 -28.90 9.62 -2.96
N THR A 551 -27.59 9.37 -3.13
CA THR A 551 -26.55 9.63 -2.12
C THR A 551 -25.51 10.64 -2.62
N SER A 552 -25.86 11.43 -3.65
CA SER A 552 -24.99 12.31 -4.43
C SER A 552 -23.79 11.66 -5.16
N VAL A 553 -23.53 10.35 -5.02
CA VAL A 553 -22.57 9.61 -5.89
C VAL A 553 -22.93 9.78 -7.37
N GLU A 554 -24.23 9.70 -7.67
CA GLU A 554 -24.79 9.81 -9.02
C GLU A 554 -25.02 11.24 -9.49
N TYR A 555 -24.69 12.25 -8.67
CA TYR A 555 -24.77 13.64 -9.12
C TYR A 555 -23.77 13.86 -10.25
N TYR A 556 -24.27 14.45 -11.34
CA TYR A 556 -23.57 14.62 -12.60
C TYR A 556 -23.70 16.07 -13.09
N CYS A 557 -22.95 16.40 -14.14
CA CYS A 557 -22.76 17.78 -14.59
C CYS A 557 -22.10 18.63 -13.49
N THR A 558 -21.08 18.11 -12.82
CA THR A 558 -20.31 18.80 -11.78
C THR A 558 -18.90 19.10 -12.26
N ILE A 559 -18.22 20.10 -11.69
CA ILE A 559 -16.76 20.25 -11.86
C ILE A 559 -16.10 19.17 -11.01
N PHE A 560 -15.42 18.25 -11.67
CA PHE A 560 -14.82 17.05 -11.06
C PHE A 560 -13.32 17.21 -10.78
N ALA A 561 -12.65 18.07 -11.55
CA ALA A 561 -11.25 18.38 -11.39
C ALA A 561 -11.03 19.89 -11.58
N ALA A 562 -10.20 20.49 -10.74
CA ALA A 562 -9.84 21.91 -10.85
C ALA A 562 -8.45 22.15 -10.27
N ALA A 563 -7.73 23.11 -10.84
CA ALA A 563 -6.41 23.53 -10.36
C ALA A 563 -6.09 24.96 -10.81
N GLU A 564 -5.23 25.64 -10.07
CA GLU A 564 -4.60 26.89 -10.49
C GLU A 564 -3.16 26.64 -10.93
N SER A 565 -2.69 27.36 -11.96
CA SER A 565 -1.29 27.31 -12.37
C SER A 565 -0.38 27.91 -11.29
N ALA A 566 0.63 27.15 -10.88
CA ALA A 566 1.73 27.65 -10.04
C ALA A 566 2.67 28.63 -10.79
N VAL A 567 2.61 28.68 -12.13
CA VAL A 567 3.49 29.53 -12.95
C VAL A 567 2.91 30.94 -13.12
N LYS A 568 1.58 31.06 -13.18
CA LYS A 568 0.91 32.34 -13.39
C LYS A 568 -0.37 32.45 -12.56
N PRO A 569 -0.43 33.37 -11.59
CA PRO A 569 -1.63 33.62 -10.79
C PRO A 569 -2.85 33.93 -11.66
N GLY A 570 -4.01 33.40 -11.27
CA GLY A 570 -5.27 33.62 -11.96
C GLY A 570 -5.46 32.82 -13.24
N VAL A 571 -4.52 31.92 -13.59
CA VAL A 571 -4.77 30.89 -14.61
C VAL A 571 -5.41 29.67 -13.94
N LEU A 572 -6.72 29.53 -14.11
CA LEU A 572 -7.53 28.47 -13.50
C LEU A 572 -8.01 27.50 -14.56
N TRP A 573 -7.89 26.20 -14.28
CA TRP A 573 -8.38 25.12 -15.13
C TRP A 573 -9.48 24.36 -14.42
N THR A 574 -10.55 24.01 -15.14
CA THR A 574 -11.62 23.14 -14.65
C THR A 574 -11.96 22.07 -15.67
N GLY A 575 -12.32 20.89 -15.17
CA GLY A 575 -12.81 19.75 -15.92
C GLY A 575 -14.07 19.20 -15.28
N SER A 576 -15.12 18.99 -16.06
CA SER A 576 -16.38 18.44 -15.58
C SER A 576 -16.50 16.93 -15.77
N ASP A 577 -17.36 16.29 -14.97
CA ASP A 577 -17.71 14.88 -15.14
C ASP A 577 -18.51 14.60 -16.44
N ASP A 578 -19.06 15.65 -17.06
CA ASP A 578 -19.77 15.62 -18.33
C ASP A 578 -18.94 16.02 -19.57
N GLY A 579 -17.63 16.19 -19.37
CA GLY A 579 -16.64 16.24 -20.44
C GLY A 579 -16.47 17.61 -21.06
N LEU A 580 -16.53 18.67 -20.26
CA LEU A 580 -16.10 20.01 -20.63
C LEU A 580 -14.82 20.39 -19.89
N ILE A 581 -13.93 21.10 -20.58
CA ILE A 581 -12.73 21.71 -20.02
C ILE A 581 -12.83 23.21 -20.24
N HIS A 582 -12.61 23.99 -19.18
CA HIS A 582 -12.57 25.44 -19.25
C HIS A 582 -11.27 25.99 -18.67
N VAL A 583 -10.85 27.14 -19.20
CA VAL A 583 -9.74 27.91 -18.67
C VAL A 583 -10.16 29.37 -18.41
N SER A 584 -9.72 29.91 -17.29
CA SER A 584 -9.69 31.35 -17.03
C SER A 584 -8.24 31.81 -16.97
N GLN A 585 -7.96 33.01 -17.46
CA GLN A 585 -6.61 33.62 -17.40
C GLN A 585 -6.60 34.92 -16.59
N ASN A 586 -7.70 35.22 -15.89
CA ASN A 586 -7.96 36.45 -15.15
C ASN A 586 -8.70 36.17 -13.83
N GLY A 587 -8.39 35.05 -13.17
CA GLY A 587 -8.88 34.77 -11.82
C GLY A 587 -10.37 34.49 -11.71
N GLY A 588 -11.02 34.05 -12.80
CA GLY A 588 -12.44 33.71 -12.85
C GLY A 588 -13.35 34.79 -13.43
N GLU A 589 -12.84 35.99 -13.73
CA GLU A 589 -13.65 37.05 -14.35
C GLU A 589 -14.24 36.63 -15.72
N SER A 590 -13.50 35.85 -16.51
CA SER A 590 -14.00 35.22 -17.72
C SER A 590 -13.46 33.81 -17.92
N TRP A 591 -14.24 32.98 -18.64
CA TRP A 591 -13.96 31.57 -18.87
C TRP A 591 -14.11 31.22 -20.36
N GLU A 592 -13.18 30.45 -20.90
CA GLU A 592 -13.21 29.93 -22.27
C GLU A 592 -13.39 28.40 -22.24
N ASN A 593 -14.33 27.88 -23.04
CA ASN A 593 -14.47 26.43 -23.24
C ASN A 593 -13.42 25.95 -24.25
N VAL A 594 -12.50 25.14 -23.77
CA VAL A 594 -11.32 24.67 -24.52
C VAL A 594 -11.34 23.16 -24.70
N THR A 595 -12.52 22.54 -24.67
CA THR A 595 -12.65 21.08 -24.75
C THR A 595 -12.08 20.51 -26.07
N PRO A 596 -11.20 19.48 -26.03
CA PRO A 596 -10.68 18.83 -27.23
C PRO A 596 -11.80 18.28 -28.12
N LYS A 597 -11.74 18.54 -29.43
CA LYS A 597 -12.78 18.10 -30.38
C LYS A 597 -12.90 16.57 -30.53
N ASN A 598 -11.82 15.85 -30.26
CA ASN A 598 -11.75 14.38 -30.33
C ASN A 598 -11.98 13.72 -28.97
N LEU A 599 -12.33 14.48 -27.93
CA LEU A 599 -12.76 13.92 -26.65
C LEU A 599 -14.14 13.26 -26.82
N PRO A 600 -14.33 12.02 -26.35
CA PRO A 600 -15.66 11.41 -26.35
C PRO A 600 -16.65 12.27 -25.55
N LYS A 601 -17.90 12.38 -26.05
CA LYS A 601 -18.96 13.08 -25.33
C LYS A 601 -19.27 12.35 -24.02
N TRP A 602 -19.51 13.09 -22.94
CA TRP A 602 -19.80 12.56 -21.60
C TRP A 602 -18.63 11.88 -20.89
N ALA A 603 -17.41 12.08 -21.37
CA ALA A 603 -16.22 11.60 -20.68
C ALA A 603 -16.01 12.38 -19.37
N MET A 604 -15.59 11.68 -18.32
CA MET A 604 -15.29 12.31 -17.04
C MET A 604 -13.87 12.85 -17.04
N ILE A 605 -13.70 14.16 -16.84
CA ILE A 605 -12.38 14.75 -16.63
C ILE A 605 -11.94 14.43 -15.20
N ASN A 606 -11.08 13.42 -15.02
CA ASN A 606 -10.76 12.88 -13.69
C ASN A 606 -9.60 13.63 -13.01
N SER A 607 -8.65 14.15 -13.81
CA SER A 607 -7.57 15.01 -13.33
C SER A 607 -7.23 16.12 -14.31
N VAL A 608 -6.82 17.28 -13.78
CA VAL A 608 -6.21 18.39 -14.53
C VAL A 608 -4.88 18.73 -13.88
N GLU A 609 -3.85 18.94 -14.69
CA GLU A 609 -2.48 19.17 -14.25
C GLU A 609 -1.88 20.35 -15.04
N PRO A 610 -2.06 21.60 -14.55
CA PRO A 610 -1.34 22.75 -15.08
C PRO A 610 0.17 22.55 -14.95
N SER A 611 0.93 22.86 -15.98
CA SER A 611 2.38 22.62 -15.97
C SER A 611 3.11 23.45 -14.91
N ALA A 612 4.12 22.84 -14.29
CA ALA A 612 5.07 23.50 -13.40
C ALA A 612 6.04 24.45 -14.14
N PHE A 613 6.12 24.37 -15.48
CA PHE A 613 7.12 25.08 -16.28
C PHE A 613 6.54 26.12 -17.25
N ASP A 614 5.27 26.00 -17.63
CA ASP A 614 4.65 26.86 -18.64
C ASP A 614 3.16 27.09 -18.36
N ALA A 615 2.76 28.36 -18.22
CA ALA A 615 1.38 28.72 -17.86
C ALA A 615 0.34 28.33 -18.93
N GLY A 616 0.74 28.13 -20.19
CA GLY A 616 -0.14 27.71 -21.27
C GLY A 616 -0.27 26.20 -21.41
N THR A 617 0.53 25.42 -20.68
CA THR A 617 0.60 23.97 -20.77
C THR A 617 -0.25 23.32 -19.68
N CYS A 618 -1.03 22.32 -20.07
CA CYS A 618 -1.86 21.54 -19.16
C CYS A 618 -2.00 20.09 -19.67
N TYR A 619 -1.95 19.14 -18.75
CA TYR A 619 -2.21 17.72 -19.00
C TYR A 619 -3.54 17.32 -18.34
N VAL A 620 -4.28 16.43 -18.99
CA VAL A 620 -5.60 16.02 -18.53
C VAL A 620 -5.75 14.52 -18.67
N ALA A 621 -6.17 13.86 -17.59
CA ALA A 621 -6.62 12.48 -17.62
C ALA A 621 -8.15 12.41 -17.66
N THR A 622 -8.65 11.61 -18.59
CA THR A 622 -10.08 11.46 -18.85
C THR A 622 -10.42 9.97 -18.89
N THR A 623 -11.65 9.63 -18.52
CA THR A 623 -12.15 8.26 -18.66
C THR A 623 -13.62 8.19 -19.11
N THR A 624 -13.94 7.13 -19.83
CA THR A 624 -15.26 6.79 -20.38
C THR A 624 -15.73 5.41 -19.94
N TYR A 625 -15.07 4.77 -18.96
CA TYR A 625 -15.37 3.39 -18.54
C TYR A 625 -16.82 3.19 -18.13
N LYS A 626 -17.46 4.20 -17.52
CA LYS A 626 -18.88 4.20 -17.15
C LYS A 626 -19.85 4.24 -18.33
N LEU A 627 -19.35 4.32 -19.56
CA LEU A 627 -20.07 4.18 -20.83
C LEU A 627 -19.76 2.84 -21.52
N GLY A 628 -18.94 1.98 -20.89
CA GLY A 628 -18.50 0.70 -21.42
C GLY A 628 -17.34 0.80 -22.43
N ASP A 629 -16.57 1.89 -22.37
CA ASP A 629 -15.35 2.15 -23.13
C ASP A 629 -14.16 2.26 -22.18
N PHE A 630 -13.26 1.28 -22.22
CA PHE A 630 -12.13 1.15 -21.29
C PHE A 630 -10.81 1.67 -21.88
N ALA A 631 -10.85 2.40 -22.99
CA ALA A 631 -9.66 2.94 -23.61
C ALA A 631 -8.97 4.02 -22.74
N PRO A 632 -7.62 4.13 -22.79
CA PRO A 632 -6.91 5.23 -22.17
C PRO A 632 -7.13 6.55 -22.91
N TYR A 633 -7.27 7.64 -22.14
CA TYR A 633 -7.44 9.00 -22.64
C TYR A 633 -6.64 10.01 -21.80
N LEU A 634 -5.45 10.35 -22.30
CA LEU A 634 -4.64 11.47 -21.82
C LEU A 634 -4.51 12.52 -22.91
N PHE A 635 -4.62 13.79 -22.54
CA PHE A 635 -4.50 14.92 -23.44
C PHE A 635 -3.53 15.96 -22.92
N LYS A 636 -2.82 16.59 -23.85
CA LYS A 636 -1.89 17.71 -23.59
C LYS A 636 -2.25 18.92 -24.43
N THR A 637 -2.20 20.11 -23.84
CA THR A 637 -2.16 21.41 -24.54
C THR A 637 -0.92 22.19 -24.14
N THR A 638 -0.50 23.14 -24.98
CA THR A 638 0.60 24.10 -24.71
C THR A 638 0.22 25.55 -25.04
N ASP A 639 -1.07 25.81 -25.28
CA ASP A 639 -1.56 27.09 -25.80
C ASP A 639 -2.87 27.53 -25.14
N TYR A 640 -3.02 27.22 -23.84
CA TYR A 640 -4.23 27.46 -23.06
C TYR A 640 -5.46 26.74 -23.65
N GLY A 641 -5.26 25.55 -24.22
CA GLY A 641 -6.35 24.68 -24.67
C GLY A 641 -6.89 24.99 -26.06
N LYS A 642 -6.27 25.91 -26.81
CA LYS A 642 -6.65 26.20 -28.20
C LYS A 642 -6.40 24.99 -29.12
N SER A 643 -5.39 24.20 -28.80
CA SER A 643 -5.11 22.92 -29.44
C SER A 643 -4.74 21.85 -28.42
N TRP A 644 -5.03 20.59 -28.78
CA TRP A 644 -4.80 19.43 -27.93
C TRP A 644 -4.20 18.26 -28.71
N LYS A 645 -3.34 17.50 -28.04
CA LYS A 645 -2.75 16.26 -28.51
C LYS A 645 -3.13 15.11 -27.59
N LYS A 646 -3.64 14.00 -28.14
CA LYS A 646 -3.80 12.75 -27.38
C LYS A 646 -2.42 12.12 -27.17
N ILE A 647 -2.11 11.74 -25.93
CA ILE A 647 -0.78 11.31 -25.49
C ILE A 647 -0.86 9.97 -24.75
N THR A 648 -1.31 8.90 -25.43
CA THR A 648 -1.56 7.58 -24.80
C THR A 648 -0.76 6.45 -25.43
N ASN A 649 0.23 6.76 -26.29
CA ASN A 649 1.00 5.71 -26.96
C ASN A 649 1.80 4.90 -25.93
N GLY A 650 1.66 3.58 -25.93
CA GLY A 650 2.33 2.69 -24.97
C GLY A 650 1.53 2.34 -23.71
N ILE A 651 0.35 2.95 -23.50
CA ILE A 651 -0.62 2.50 -22.48
C ILE A 651 -1.49 1.40 -23.10
N ALA A 652 -1.74 0.32 -22.35
CA ALA A 652 -2.57 -0.80 -22.81
C ALA A 652 -4.02 -0.36 -23.12
N GLU A 653 -4.68 -1.05 -24.06
CA GLU A 653 -5.99 -0.64 -24.58
C GLU A 653 -7.13 -0.68 -23.56
N GLU A 654 -7.03 -1.47 -22.48
CA GLU A 654 -8.04 -1.52 -21.42
C GLU A 654 -7.59 -0.86 -20.10
N ASP A 655 -6.43 -0.21 -20.10
CA ASP A 655 -5.89 0.50 -18.94
C ASP A 655 -6.39 1.95 -18.96
N PHE A 656 -7.70 2.13 -18.77
CA PHE A 656 -8.26 3.47 -18.73
C PHE A 656 -7.56 4.33 -17.67
N THR A 657 -7.29 5.57 -18.06
CA THR A 657 -6.45 6.49 -17.30
C THR A 657 -7.24 7.24 -16.24
N ARG A 658 -6.69 7.32 -15.03
CA ARG A 658 -7.32 7.98 -13.88
C ARG A 658 -6.61 9.29 -13.54
N VAL A 659 -5.28 9.33 -13.59
CA VAL A 659 -4.50 10.50 -13.19
C VAL A 659 -3.24 10.65 -14.04
N VAL A 660 -2.82 11.90 -14.26
CA VAL A 660 -1.53 12.26 -14.83
C VAL A 660 -0.89 13.37 -14.00
N ARG A 661 0.41 13.25 -13.71
CA ARG A 661 1.22 14.26 -13.00
C ARG A 661 2.48 14.60 -13.78
N GLU A 662 2.81 15.88 -13.82
CA GLU A 662 4.10 16.36 -14.33
C GLU A 662 5.11 16.40 -13.19
N ASP A 663 6.33 15.93 -13.44
CA ASP A 663 7.41 16.08 -12.48
C ASP A 663 7.82 17.57 -12.38
N PRO A 664 7.71 18.20 -11.19
CA PRO A 664 7.96 19.64 -11.06
C PRO A 664 9.45 20.01 -11.17
N LYS A 665 10.38 19.04 -11.12
CA LYS A 665 11.82 19.28 -11.21
C LYS A 665 12.42 18.84 -12.55
N GLN A 666 11.75 17.96 -13.29
CA GLN A 666 12.23 17.46 -14.58
C GLN A 666 11.17 17.60 -15.68
N LYS A 667 11.31 18.66 -16.50
CA LYS A 667 10.43 18.88 -17.66
C LYS A 667 10.42 17.67 -18.60
N GLY A 668 9.22 17.25 -18.99
CA GLY A 668 8.98 16.13 -19.89
C GLY A 668 8.90 14.75 -19.22
N LEU A 669 9.13 14.68 -17.90
CA LEU A 669 8.91 13.48 -17.10
C LEU A 669 7.48 13.50 -16.55
N LEU A 670 6.68 12.49 -16.91
CA LEU A 670 5.28 12.37 -16.47
C LEU A 670 5.02 10.99 -15.86
N TYR A 671 4.09 10.95 -14.90
CA TYR A 671 3.58 9.72 -14.30
C TYR A 671 2.07 9.62 -14.53
N ALA A 672 1.57 8.43 -14.82
CA ALA A 672 0.15 8.17 -15.00
C ALA A 672 -0.31 6.95 -14.19
N GLY A 673 -1.45 7.12 -13.52
CA GLY A 673 -2.17 6.06 -12.83
C GLY A 673 -3.35 5.58 -13.68
N THR A 674 -3.55 4.27 -13.74
CA THR A 674 -4.61 3.61 -14.52
C THR A 674 -5.40 2.63 -13.65
N GLU A 675 -6.40 1.97 -14.23
CA GLU A 675 -7.14 0.89 -13.57
C GLU A 675 -6.27 -0.30 -13.16
N ASN A 676 -5.21 -0.60 -13.93
CA ASN A 676 -4.40 -1.81 -13.71
C ASN A 676 -2.97 -1.52 -13.25
N GLY A 677 -2.60 -0.25 -13.05
CA GLY A 677 -1.28 0.08 -12.51
C GLY A 677 -0.68 1.39 -12.99
N MET A 678 0.66 1.45 -12.88
CA MET A 678 1.46 2.67 -13.06
C MET A 678 2.17 2.72 -14.42
N TYR A 679 2.24 3.92 -14.99
CA TYR A 679 2.97 4.23 -16.22
C TYR A 679 3.86 5.46 -16.05
N ILE A 680 4.97 5.49 -16.79
CA ILE A 680 5.93 6.61 -16.84
C ILE A 680 6.19 7.01 -18.30
N SER A 681 6.35 8.32 -18.53
CA SER A 681 6.76 8.89 -19.81
C SER A 681 7.99 9.78 -19.62
N PHE A 682 9.01 9.56 -20.45
CA PHE A 682 10.24 10.34 -20.44
C PHE A 682 10.28 11.44 -21.52
N ASP A 683 9.23 11.52 -22.33
CA ASP A 683 9.18 12.35 -23.53
C ASP A 683 7.85 13.09 -23.64
N ASP A 684 7.40 13.60 -22.48
CA ASP A 684 6.32 14.59 -22.43
C ASP A 684 4.97 14.00 -22.90
N GLY A 685 4.76 12.72 -22.58
CA GLY A 685 3.57 11.92 -22.91
C GLY A 685 3.58 11.33 -24.32
N ALA A 686 4.64 11.54 -25.12
CA ALA A 686 4.67 11.00 -26.47
C ALA A 686 4.72 9.47 -26.49
N ASN A 687 5.41 8.84 -25.52
CA ASN A 687 5.46 7.41 -25.28
C ASN A 687 5.41 7.11 -23.78
N TRP A 688 4.64 6.08 -23.43
CA TRP A 688 4.50 5.54 -22.09
C TRP A 688 5.02 4.11 -22.01
N ARG A 689 5.38 3.71 -20.81
CA ARG A 689 5.76 2.33 -20.46
C ARG A 689 5.27 2.02 -19.06
N SER A 690 5.14 0.74 -18.74
CA SER A 690 4.84 0.32 -17.37
C SER A 690 5.92 0.85 -16.41
N PHE A 691 5.48 1.28 -15.23
CA PHE A 691 6.30 1.69 -14.11
C PHE A 691 5.85 0.95 -12.85
N GLN A 692 5.56 -0.34 -13.00
CA GLN A 692 4.94 -1.14 -11.96
C GLN A 692 5.93 -1.52 -10.85
N LEU A 693 7.18 -1.86 -11.20
CA LEU A 693 8.22 -2.29 -10.25
C LEU A 693 7.67 -3.36 -9.28
N ASN A 694 7.76 -3.12 -7.96
CA ASN A 694 7.21 -3.98 -6.91
C ASN A 694 5.79 -3.61 -6.45
N LEU A 695 5.14 -2.60 -7.04
CA LEU A 695 3.76 -2.25 -6.71
C LEU A 695 2.81 -3.38 -7.15
N PRO A 696 1.82 -3.80 -6.35
CA PRO A 696 0.81 -4.76 -6.79
C PRO A 696 -0.04 -4.21 -7.95
N ILE A 697 -0.60 -5.09 -8.79
CA ILE A 697 -1.59 -4.69 -9.81
C ILE A 697 -2.86 -4.19 -9.10
N VAL A 698 -3.12 -2.90 -9.16
CA VAL A 698 -4.19 -2.24 -8.41
C VAL A 698 -4.64 -0.95 -9.13
N PRO A 699 -5.92 -0.54 -9.01
CA PRO A 699 -6.35 0.77 -9.48
C PRO A 699 -5.61 1.90 -8.77
N ILE A 700 -5.01 2.79 -9.57
CA ILE A 700 -4.31 3.98 -9.09
C ILE A 700 -5.23 5.18 -9.24
N THR A 701 -5.71 5.70 -8.11
CA THR A 701 -6.76 6.74 -8.08
C THR A 701 -6.18 8.14 -8.10
N ASP A 702 -5.02 8.35 -7.48
CA ASP A 702 -4.35 9.64 -7.45
C ASP A 702 -2.82 9.49 -7.23
N LEU A 703 -2.10 10.53 -7.63
CA LEU A 703 -0.65 10.64 -7.53
C LEU A 703 -0.27 12.03 -7.01
N LEU A 704 0.79 12.12 -6.22
CA LEU A 704 1.34 13.39 -5.76
C LEU A 704 2.86 13.32 -5.70
N ILE A 705 3.53 14.42 -6.02
CA ILE A 705 4.99 14.56 -5.86
C ILE A 705 5.28 15.58 -4.77
N LYS A 706 6.02 15.18 -3.75
CA LYS A 706 6.47 16.04 -2.64
C LYS A 706 7.94 15.77 -2.38
N ASP A 707 8.78 16.80 -2.43
CA ASP A 707 10.21 16.72 -2.09
C ASP A 707 11.09 15.68 -2.84
N ASN A 708 10.63 15.20 -4.01
CA ASN A 708 11.16 14.08 -4.83
C ASN A 708 10.51 12.73 -4.57
N ASP A 709 9.57 12.66 -3.66
CA ASP A 709 8.85 11.44 -3.37
C ASP A 709 7.64 11.33 -4.30
N LEU A 710 7.42 10.16 -4.89
CA LEU A 710 6.20 9.86 -5.64
C LEU A 710 5.24 9.08 -4.76
N ILE A 711 4.18 9.75 -4.31
CA ILE A 711 3.15 9.17 -3.45
C ILE A 711 2.01 8.64 -4.33
N VAL A 712 1.56 7.42 -4.03
CA VAL A 712 0.58 6.67 -4.80
C VAL A 712 -0.61 6.30 -3.93
N ALA A 713 -1.80 6.80 -4.29
CA ALA A 713 -3.06 6.34 -3.72
C ALA A 713 -3.59 5.19 -4.56
N THR A 714 -3.90 4.10 -3.87
CA THR A 714 -4.50 2.94 -4.48
C THR A 714 -5.93 2.78 -3.99
N GLN A 715 -6.76 2.14 -4.80
CA GLN A 715 -8.09 1.71 -4.37
C GLN A 715 -8.02 0.25 -3.95
N GLY A 716 -7.52 -0.03 -2.73
CA GLY A 716 -7.53 -1.39 -2.17
C GLY A 716 -6.18 -1.96 -1.75
N ARG A 717 -5.09 -1.18 -1.79
CA ARG A 717 -3.74 -1.58 -1.34
C ARG A 717 -3.05 -0.52 -0.48
N SER A 718 -3.81 0.39 0.13
CA SER A 718 -3.31 1.49 0.96
C SER A 718 -2.36 2.45 0.21
N ILE A 719 -1.59 3.29 0.92
CA ILE A 719 -0.67 4.28 0.33
C ILE A 719 0.71 3.66 0.10
N TRP A 720 1.28 3.92 -1.07
CA TRP A 720 2.66 3.56 -1.43
C TRP A 720 3.47 4.80 -1.78
N ILE A 721 4.79 4.71 -1.66
CA ILE A 721 5.70 5.82 -1.99
C ILE A 721 7.00 5.32 -2.63
N ILE A 722 7.51 6.03 -3.64
CA ILE A 722 8.94 5.97 -3.98
C ILE A 722 9.59 7.16 -3.28
N ASP A 723 10.51 6.89 -2.37
CA ASP A 723 11.11 7.90 -1.48
C ASP A 723 12.09 8.86 -2.18
N ASP A 724 12.58 8.55 -3.39
CA ASP A 724 13.49 9.46 -4.09
C ASP A 724 13.50 9.24 -5.62
N LEU A 725 12.94 10.20 -6.36
CA LEU A 725 12.97 10.25 -7.82
C LEU A 725 14.28 10.80 -8.41
N SER A 726 15.27 11.18 -7.58
CA SER A 726 16.52 11.78 -8.06
C SER A 726 17.29 10.87 -9.04
N LEU A 727 17.15 9.55 -8.92
CA LEU A 727 17.70 8.59 -9.88
C LEU A 727 17.19 8.88 -11.29
N LEU A 728 15.88 9.05 -11.47
CA LEU A 728 15.26 9.35 -12.76
C LEU A 728 15.71 10.70 -13.29
N HIS A 729 15.78 11.73 -12.44
CA HIS A 729 16.26 13.06 -12.84
C HIS A 729 17.73 13.03 -13.32
N GLN A 730 18.56 12.14 -12.76
CA GLN A 730 19.95 12.00 -13.16
C GLN A 730 20.13 11.23 -14.48
N LEU A 731 19.25 10.30 -14.80
CA LEU A 731 19.25 9.58 -16.09
C LEU A 731 19.06 10.56 -17.27
N TYR A 732 18.19 11.56 -17.12
CA TYR A 732 17.99 12.63 -18.11
C TYR A 732 19.26 13.39 -18.48
N LYS A 733 20.21 13.51 -17.54
CA LYS A 733 21.45 14.27 -17.73
C LYS A 733 22.56 13.44 -18.37
N THR A 734 22.57 12.12 -18.13
CA THR A 734 23.70 11.25 -18.47
C THR A 734 23.46 10.42 -19.72
N ASN A 735 22.23 9.93 -19.96
CA ASN A 735 21.85 9.10 -21.10
C ASN A 735 22.90 8.03 -21.49
N SER A 736 23.45 7.34 -20.49
CA SER A 736 24.51 6.35 -20.64
C SER A 736 24.11 5.05 -19.94
N THR A 737 24.46 3.92 -20.55
CA THR A 737 24.31 2.58 -19.97
C THR A 737 25.63 2.04 -19.41
N ALA A 738 26.65 2.89 -19.26
CA ALA A 738 27.89 2.53 -18.60
C ALA A 738 27.68 2.41 -17.09
N THR A 739 28.55 1.64 -16.43
CA THR A 739 28.63 1.62 -14.97
C THR A 739 28.68 3.04 -14.41
N ASN A 740 27.84 3.35 -13.42
CA ASN A 740 27.70 4.70 -12.91
C ASN A 740 27.32 4.72 -11.43
N LEU A 741 27.87 5.69 -10.70
CA LEU A 741 27.45 6.04 -9.34
C LEU A 741 26.57 7.28 -9.39
N PHE A 742 25.34 7.18 -8.90
CA PHE A 742 24.41 8.30 -8.86
C PHE A 742 24.67 9.16 -7.62
N GLN A 743 24.42 10.46 -7.77
CA GLN A 743 24.47 11.44 -6.69
C GLN A 743 23.43 11.08 -5.62
N PRO A 744 23.84 10.77 -4.37
CA PRO A 744 22.88 10.57 -3.28
C PRO A 744 22.08 11.85 -3.01
N ALA A 745 20.83 11.68 -2.60
CA ALA A 745 20.00 12.76 -2.09
C ALA A 745 20.54 13.30 -0.76
N LYS A 746 20.00 14.44 -0.35
CA LYS A 746 20.26 15.03 0.96
C LYS A 746 19.66 14.13 2.04
N SER A 747 20.46 13.72 3.02
CA SER A 747 20.01 12.84 4.10
C SER A 747 19.95 13.58 5.43
N TYR A 748 18.94 13.26 6.23
CA TYR A 748 18.81 13.78 7.59
C TYR A 748 19.48 12.83 8.59
N ARG A 749 20.20 13.41 9.55
CA ARG A 749 20.61 12.71 10.76
C ARG A 749 19.38 12.55 11.65
N MET A 750 18.65 11.47 11.40
CA MET A 750 17.44 11.11 12.13
C MET A 750 17.55 9.67 12.63
N GLY A 751 16.81 9.38 13.70
CA GLY A 751 16.58 8.03 14.18
C GLY A 751 15.69 7.19 13.26
N GLY A 752 15.24 6.06 13.81
CA GLY A 752 14.42 5.08 13.11
C GLY A 752 15.22 3.98 12.41
N TYR A 753 14.51 2.90 12.10
CA TYR A 753 15.01 1.81 11.27
C TYR A 753 13.85 1.27 10.44
N SER A 754 14.17 0.55 9.36
CA SER A 754 13.16 -0.01 8.47
C SER A 754 12.90 -1.49 8.76
N ARG A 755 11.76 -1.81 9.38
CA ARG A 755 11.29 -3.20 9.50
C ARG A 755 10.47 -3.59 8.27
N LYS A 756 11.12 -4.26 7.32
CA LYS A 756 10.46 -4.81 6.11
C LYS A 756 9.52 -5.98 6.47
N ASN A 757 8.55 -6.25 5.59
CA ASN A 757 7.66 -7.42 5.62
C ASN A 757 6.78 -7.57 6.87
N SER A 758 6.44 -6.45 7.53
CA SER A 758 5.42 -6.49 8.58
C SER A 758 4.05 -6.81 7.98
N LYS A 759 3.30 -7.72 8.62
CA LYS A 759 1.91 -8.04 8.24
C LYS A 759 0.88 -7.10 8.88
N THR A 760 1.31 -6.21 9.78
CA THR A 760 0.40 -5.39 10.61
C THR A 760 0.81 -3.91 10.68
N ALA A 761 1.84 -3.49 9.94
CA ALA A 761 2.31 -2.10 9.96
C ALA A 761 3.04 -1.75 8.66
N GLY A 762 3.00 -0.46 8.30
CA GLY A 762 3.76 0.10 7.19
C GLY A 762 5.26 0.00 7.41
N THR A 763 6.00 -0.09 6.31
CA THR A 763 7.46 -0.09 6.33
C THR A 763 7.95 1.34 6.53
N ASN A 764 8.79 1.59 7.54
CA ASN A 764 9.38 2.90 7.75
C ASN A 764 10.52 3.19 6.75
N HIS A 765 10.84 4.47 6.54
CA HIS A 765 11.91 4.92 5.66
C HIS A 765 13.28 4.34 6.08
N LEU A 766 14.18 4.09 5.12
CA LEU A 766 15.53 3.61 5.40
C LEU A 766 16.33 4.66 6.21
N PRO A 767 17.12 4.27 7.22
CA PRO A 767 17.94 5.22 7.95
C PRO A 767 19.11 5.72 7.09
N GLY A 768 19.48 6.99 7.28
CA GLY A 768 20.71 7.55 6.73
C GLY A 768 20.72 7.79 5.21
N VAL A 769 21.76 7.33 4.52
CA VAL A 769 22.08 7.69 3.12
C VAL A 769 21.77 6.55 2.18
N VAL A 770 20.75 6.74 1.33
CA VAL A 770 20.43 5.84 0.23
C VAL A 770 21.29 6.19 -0.98
N THR A 771 22.01 5.21 -1.51
CA THR A 771 22.91 5.36 -2.66
C THR A 771 22.50 4.43 -3.78
N TYR A 772 22.27 5.00 -4.97
CA TYR A 772 22.01 4.23 -6.17
C TYR A 772 23.26 4.12 -7.05
N PHE A 773 23.44 2.97 -7.70
CA PHE A 773 24.48 2.78 -8.71
C PHE A 773 24.02 1.77 -9.77
N TYR A 774 24.58 1.85 -10.96
CA TYR A 774 24.30 0.95 -12.07
C TYR A 774 25.56 0.18 -12.45
N LEU A 775 25.42 -1.13 -12.71
CA LEU A 775 26.48 -2.01 -13.20
C LEU A 775 26.14 -2.49 -14.61
N GLU A 776 26.98 -2.18 -15.58
CA GLU A 776 26.76 -2.56 -16.98
C GLU A 776 26.88 -4.08 -17.19
N ASN A 777 27.86 -4.70 -16.53
CA ASN A 777 28.20 -6.11 -16.68
C ASN A 777 27.79 -6.94 -15.47
N ASP A 778 27.73 -8.25 -15.65
CA ASP A 778 27.44 -9.20 -14.57
C ASP A 778 28.56 -9.17 -13.50
N PRO A 779 28.25 -8.86 -12.24
CA PRO A 779 29.25 -8.69 -11.18
C PRO A 779 29.79 -10.00 -10.57
N GLU A 780 29.39 -11.19 -11.02
CA GLU A 780 29.72 -12.47 -10.37
C GLU A 780 31.24 -12.62 -10.04
N ASN A 781 32.10 -12.24 -10.98
CA ASN A 781 33.56 -12.33 -10.83
C ASN A 781 34.23 -11.02 -10.41
N ASP A 782 33.48 -9.92 -10.35
CA ASP A 782 34.01 -8.60 -10.03
C ASP A 782 34.20 -8.41 -8.52
N THR A 783 35.13 -7.54 -8.15
CA THR A 783 35.22 -7.01 -6.79
C THR A 783 34.59 -5.64 -6.79
N ILE A 784 33.46 -5.52 -6.09
CA ILE A 784 32.70 -4.28 -5.97
C ILE A 784 32.72 -3.82 -4.53
N LYS A 785 33.01 -2.54 -4.34
CA LYS A 785 33.10 -1.93 -3.03
C LYS A 785 32.48 -0.54 -3.06
N LEU A 786 31.61 -0.27 -2.09
CA LEU A 786 31.00 1.03 -1.86
C LEU A 786 31.51 1.59 -0.53
N SER A 787 32.18 2.74 -0.56
CA SER A 787 32.81 3.35 0.61
C SER A 787 32.29 4.75 0.87
N TYR A 788 31.98 5.05 2.13
CA TYR A 788 31.57 6.36 2.60
C TYR A 788 32.73 6.99 3.36
N LEU A 789 33.13 8.20 2.98
CA LEU A 789 34.27 8.92 3.50
C LEU A 789 33.87 10.28 4.05
N ASP A 790 34.61 10.73 5.05
CA ASP A 790 34.50 12.10 5.56
C ASP A 790 35.21 13.11 4.63
N LYS A 791 35.14 14.39 4.99
CA LYS A 791 35.80 15.49 4.26
C LYS A 791 37.33 15.40 4.23
N LYS A 792 37.96 14.62 5.11
CA LYS A 792 39.41 14.36 5.12
C LYS A 792 39.79 13.19 4.21
N ASN A 793 38.81 12.53 3.59
CA ASN A 793 38.94 11.27 2.85
C ASN A 793 39.26 10.06 3.76
N ASP A 794 38.94 10.15 5.05
CA ASP A 794 39.01 9.01 5.95
C ASP A 794 37.77 8.14 5.73
N THR A 795 37.97 6.83 5.58
CA THR A 795 36.86 5.87 5.36
C THR A 795 36.09 5.67 6.66
N ILE A 796 34.79 5.96 6.64
CA ILE A 796 33.89 5.76 7.77
C ILE A 796 33.33 4.33 7.74
N LYS A 797 32.81 3.92 6.57
CA LYS A 797 32.20 2.61 6.36
C LYS A 797 32.43 2.15 4.93
N SER A 798 32.65 0.85 4.75
CA SER A 798 32.71 0.22 3.43
C SER A 798 31.89 -1.06 3.39
N PHE A 799 31.19 -1.26 2.28
CA PHE A 799 30.47 -2.47 1.92
C PHE A 799 31.15 -3.12 0.71
N SER A 800 31.21 -4.45 0.66
CA SER A 800 31.77 -5.15 -0.51
C SER A 800 31.09 -6.48 -0.75
N ASN A 801 30.95 -6.85 -2.02
CA ASN A 801 30.41 -8.16 -2.41
C ASN A 801 31.31 -9.34 -1.98
N LYS A 802 32.57 -9.09 -1.59
CA LYS A 802 33.50 -10.08 -1.04
C LYS A 802 33.65 -10.01 0.50
N SER A 803 32.95 -9.10 1.17
CA SER A 803 33.01 -8.95 2.63
C SER A 803 32.02 -9.88 3.33
N GLU A 804 32.47 -10.58 4.37
CA GLU A 804 31.57 -11.38 5.22
C GLU A 804 30.79 -10.51 6.23
N LYS A 805 31.40 -9.41 6.71
CA LYS A 805 30.81 -8.56 7.75
C LYS A 805 29.88 -7.48 7.20
N ASN A 806 30.34 -6.75 6.17
CA ASN A 806 29.60 -5.66 5.53
C ASN A 806 29.36 -6.03 4.07
N LYS A 807 28.52 -7.05 3.84
CA LYS A 807 28.25 -7.59 2.51
C LYS A 807 27.44 -6.59 1.68
N LEU A 808 27.85 -6.37 0.44
CA LEU A 808 27.08 -5.62 -0.57
C LEU A 808 26.44 -6.61 -1.54
N GLU A 809 25.12 -6.64 -1.62
CA GLU A 809 24.41 -7.44 -2.61
C GLU A 809 24.34 -6.68 -3.94
N VAL A 810 24.77 -7.32 -5.02
CA VAL A 810 24.92 -6.68 -6.34
C VAL A 810 24.39 -7.59 -7.43
N LYS A 811 23.76 -6.98 -8.44
CA LYS A 811 23.32 -7.61 -9.68
C LYS A 811 23.69 -6.72 -10.88
N GLN A 812 23.71 -7.30 -12.07
CA GLN A 812 23.73 -6.50 -13.31
C GLN A 812 22.50 -5.57 -13.32
N GLY A 813 22.66 -4.32 -13.74
CA GLY A 813 21.60 -3.32 -13.75
C GLY A 813 21.68 -2.34 -12.58
N ALA A 814 20.54 -1.73 -12.24
CA ALA A 814 20.44 -0.78 -11.13
C ALA A 814 20.47 -1.50 -9.77
N ASN A 815 21.21 -0.91 -8.83
CA ASN A 815 21.42 -1.38 -7.47
C ASN A 815 21.20 -0.22 -6.48
N MET A 816 20.96 -0.57 -5.21
CA MET A 816 20.76 0.37 -4.10
C MET A 816 21.47 -0.16 -2.85
N ASN A 817 22.05 0.73 -2.06
CA ASN A 817 22.56 0.45 -0.73
C ASN A 817 22.26 1.62 0.21
N ASP A 818 21.84 1.33 1.44
CA ASP A 818 21.70 2.30 2.50
C ASP A 818 22.88 2.26 3.48
N TRP A 819 23.25 3.42 4.01
CA TRP A 819 24.21 3.57 5.10
C TRP A 819 23.56 4.30 6.27
N ASP A 820 23.50 3.65 7.43
CA ASP A 820 22.88 4.10 8.67
C ASP A 820 23.58 5.26 9.40
N LEU A 821 24.52 5.92 8.72
CA LEU A 821 25.38 7.00 9.22
C LEU A 821 26.45 6.56 10.22
N ARG A 822 26.61 5.27 10.52
CA ARG A 822 27.56 4.81 11.55
C ARG A 822 28.82 4.21 10.94
N GLY A 823 29.95 4.42 11.61
CA GLY A 823 31.22 3.79 11.28
C GLY A 823 31.35 2.37 11.87
N GLU A 824 32.57 1.89 12.00
CA GLU A 824 32.85 0.65 12.75
C GLU A 824 32.83 0.91 14.26
N GLY A 825 31.97 0.17 14.96
CA GLY A 825 31.90 0.17 16.42
C GLY A 825 33.07 -0.56 17.10
N ALA A 826 33.03 -0.62 18.44
CA ALA A 826 33.98 -1.41 19.23
C ALA A 826 33.80 -2.93 19.01
N GLU A 827 34.89 -3.71 19.04
CA GLU A 827 34.81 -5.17 18.90
C GLU A 827 33.92 -5.76 20.00
N ARG A 828 32.91 -6.55 19.62
CA ARG A 828 32.12 -7.38 20.54
C ARG A 828 32.49 -8.84 20.33
N LEU A 829 33.04 -9.47 21.37
CA LEU A 829 33.46 -10.87 21.28
C LEU A 829 32.24 -11.79 21.21
N ASP A 830 32.38 -12.92 20.51
CA ASP A 830 31.32 -13.91 20.41
C ASP A 830 30.89 -14.43 21.80
N GLY A 831 29.58 -14.61 21.98
CA GLY A 831 28.95 -14.96 23.26
C GLY A 831 28.96 -13.86 24.34
N MET A 832 29.49 -12.66 24.06
CA MET A 832 29.54 -11.57 25.06
C MET A 832 28.16 -10.96 25.32
N ILE A 833 27.66 -11.17 26.54
CA ILE A 833 26.40 -10.60 27.05
C ILE A 833 26.68 -9.29 27.79
N LEU A 834 26.07 -8.21 27.30
CA LEU A 834 26.09 -6.87 27.91
C LEU A 834 24.66 -6.43 28.21
N TRP A 835 24.45 -5.75 29.34
CA TRP A 835 23.16 -5.19 29.72
C TRP A 835 23.10 -3.71 29.37
N TRP A 836 22.13 -3.33 28.53
CA TRP A 836 21.85 -1.94 28.14
C TRP A 836 23.11 -1.13 27.80
N ALA A 837 23.94 -1.71 26.95
CA ALA A 837 25.17 -1.13 26.48
C ALA A 837 25.30 -1.32 24.97
N SER A 838 25.87 -0.32 24.32
CA SER A 838 26.08 -0.29 22.88
C SER A 838 27.58 -0.28 22.61
N THR A 839 27.96 -1.04 21.58
CA THR A 839 29.30 -0.97 20.98
C THR A 839 29.28 -0.28 19.62
N GLU A 840 28.12 0.21 19.17
CA GLU A 840 27.97 0.85 17.88
C GLU A 840 28.71 2.19 17.81
N ALA A 841 29.22 2.54 16.63
CA ALA A 841 29.82 3.85 16.39
C ALA A 841 28.75 4.96 16.51
N PRO A 842 29.12 6.19 16.90
CA PRO A 842 28.21 7.33 16.82
C PRO A 842 27.78 7.60 15.38
N GLN A 843 26.63 8.24 15.18
CA GLN A 843 26.20 8.68 13.86
C GLN A 843 27.13 9.79 13.37
N ALA A 844 27.39 9.82 12.07
CA ALA A 844 28.11 10.89 11.40
C ALA A 844 27.48 12.25 11.71
N VAL A 845 28.32 13.25 12.00
CA VAL A 845 27.89 14.61 12.32
C VAL A 845 27.41 15.30 11.04
N PRO A 846 26.35 16.13 11.05
CA PRO A 846 25.93 16.83 9.84
C PRO A 846 27.07 17.59 9.16
N GLY A 847 27.18 17.46 7.84
CA GLY A 847 28.29 17.98 7.05
C GLY A 847 28.41 17.37 5.65
N GLU A 848 29.55 17.64 5.00
CA GLU A 848 29.89 17.15 3.66
C GLU A 848 30.66 15.83 3.73
N TYR A 849 30.27 14.88 2.89
CA TYR A 849 30.82 13.53 2.81
C TYR A 849 31.02 13.12 1.35
N GLN A 850 31.72 12.00 1.13
CA GLN A 850 31.90 11.44 -0.21
C GLN A 850 31.55 9.95 -0.22
N VAL A 851 30.83 9.51 -1.25
CA VAL A 851 30.63 8.09 -1.56
C VAL A 851 31.48 7.69 -2.76
N VAL A 852 32.10 6.52 -2.67
CA VAL A 852 33.03 6.00 -3.67
C VAL A 852 32.62 4.58 -4.04
N LEU A 853 32.36 4.37 -5.32
CA LEU A 853 32.12 3.06 -5.92
C LEU A 853 33.40 2.62 -6.64
N GLU A 854 33.94 1.49 -6.20
CA GLU A 854 35.06 0.80 -6.83
C GLU A 854 34.52 -0.46 -7.52
N VAL A 855 34.71 -0.58 -8.84
CA VAL A 855 34.38 -1.78 -9.63
C VAL A 855 35.67 -2.26 -10.27
N ASN A 856 36.30 -3.28 -9.69
CA ASN A 856 37.67 -3.69 -10.02
C ASN A 856 38.65 -2.51 -9.91
N ASP A 857 39.18 -2.02 -11.05
CA ASP A 857 40.11 -0.88 -11.10
C ASP A 857 39.43 0.47 -11.39
N GLU A 858 38.12 0.48 -11.68
CA GLU A 858 37.37 1.70 -11.96
C GLU A 858 36.83 2.33 -10.67
N VAL A 859 37.05 3.64 -10.50
CA VAL A 859 36.67 4.38 -9.30
C VAL A 859 35.79 5.57 -9.66
N MET A 860 34.58 5.59 -9.11
CA MET A 860 33.63 6.69 -9.25
C MET A 860 33.33 7.32 -7.89
N LYS A 861 33.18 8.65 -7.85
CA LYS A 861 33.01 9.42 -6.63
C LYS A 861 31.85 10.41 -6.73
N LYS A 862 31.09 10.58 -5.66
CA LYS A 862 30.06 11.63 -5.50
C LYS A 862 30.13 12.23 -4.10
N ASP A 863 30.04 13.55 -4.03
CA ASP A 863 29.96 14.27 -2.75
C ASP A 863 28.50 14.36 -2.34
N PHE A 864 28.17 14.20 -1.06
CA PHE A 864 26.79 14.33 -0.55
C PHE A 864 26.77 15.04 0.81
N GLU A 865 25.57 15.42 1.26
CA GLU A 865 25.37 16.18 2.50
C GLU A 865 24.47 15.42 3.47
N ILE A 866 24.91 15.35 4.73
CA ILE A 866 24.07 15.00 5.88
C ILE A 866 23.67 16.30 6.59
N VAL A 867 22.39 16.48 6.86
CA VAL A 867 21.87 17.65 7.60
C VAL A 867 21.26 17.29 8.94
N PRO A 868 21.23 18.22 9.91
CA PRO A 868 20.55 17.98 11.17
C PRO A 868 19.06 17.74 10.94
N ASP A 869 18.44 16.95 11.82
CA ASP A 869 16.98 16.93 11.95
C ASP A 869 16.48 18.36 12.26
N PRO A 870 15.55 18.93 11.47
CA PRO A 870 14.85 20.18 11.79
C PRO A 870 14.23 20.23 13.19
N ASN A 871 13.92 19.08 13.81
CA ASN A 871 13.37 18.97 15.16
C ASN A 871 14.45 18.83 16.24
N ALA A 872 15.74 18.74 15.88
CA ALA A 872 16.81 18.61 16.87
C ALA A 872 16.91 19.85 17.79
N GLU A 873 17.03 19.61 19.09
CA GLU A 873 17.16 20.67 20.11
C GLU A 873 18.60 21.17 20.31
N THR A 874 19.56 20.63 19.57
CA THR A 874 20.98 20.99 19.66
C THR A 874 21.56 21.36 18.31
N ASP A 875 22.67 22.09 18.31
CA ASP A 875 23.36 22.48 17.10
C ASP A 875 24.40 21.42 16.67
N ILE A 876 25.01 21.64 15.51
CA ILE A 876 26.04 20.75 14.96
C ILE A 876 27.23 20.61 15.94
N ALA A 877 27.53 21.63 16.75
CA ALA A 877 28.61 21.56 17.73
C ALA A 877 28.26 20.63 18.89
N GLY A 878 27.02 20.62 19.35
CA GLY A 878 26.50 19.64 20.31
C GLY A 878 26.57 18.21 19.78
N MET A 879 26.14 17.99 18.53
CA MET A 879 26.24 16.70 17.86
C MET A 879 27.70 16.22 17.71
N GLN A 880 28.63 17.15 17.47
CA GLN A 880 30.07 16.85 17.43
C GLN A 880 30.60 16.42 18.80
N GLN A 881 30.20 17.09 19.88
CA GLN A 881 30.61 16.70 21.24
C GLN A 881 30.09 15.30 21.60
N GLN A 882 28.87 14.97 21.19
CA GLN A 882 28.34 13.63 21.32
C GLN A 882 29.17 12.60 20.54
N PHE A 883 29.44 12.88 19.26
CA PHE A 883 30.25 12.02 18.42
C PHE A 883 31.62 11.73 19.04
N ASP A 884 32.31 12.78 19.51
CA ASP A 884 33.63 12.67 20.13
C ASP A 884 33.56 11.84 21.43
N PHE A 885 32.52 12.06 22.24
CA PHE A 885 32.31 11.34 23.50
C PHE A 885 32.10 9.83 23.30
N ILE A 886 31.20 9.46 22.38
CA ILE A 886 30.92 8.05 22.08
C ILE A 886 32.13 7.39 21.41
N SER A 887 32.83 8.12 20.52
CA SER A 887 34.06 7.61 19.89
C SER A 887 35.15 7.29 20.91
N ASP A 888 35.35 8.15 21.92
CA ASP A 888 36.32 7.92 23.00
C ASP A 888 35.94 6.73 23.90
N ILE A 889 34.65 6.57 24.21
CA ILE A 889 34.12 5.37 24.90
C ILE A 889 34.47 4.12 24.10
N ASN A 890 34.11 4.10 22.81
CA ASN A 890 34.30 2.93 21.96
C ASN A 890 35.77 2.59 21.78
N ALA A 891 36.66 3.57 21.67
CA ALA A 891 38.10 3.33 21.61
C ALA A 891 38.62 2.59 22.86
N THR A 892 38.14 2.99 24.04
CA THR A 892 38.51 2.36 25.31
C THR A 892 37.92 0.94 25.43
N VAL A 893 36.65 0.77 25.09
CA VAL A 893 35.95 -0.54 25.12
C VAL A 893 36.56 -1.52 24.12
N ASP A 894 36.86 -1.07 22.90
CA ASP A 894 37.49 -1.86 21.86
C ASP A 894 38.88 -2.34 22.29
N LYS A 895 39.71 -1.45 22.84
CA LYS A 895 41.03 -1.83 23.39
C LYS A 895 40.87 -2.89 24.49
N ALA A 896 39.87 -2.74 25.37
CA ALA A 896 39.61 -3.70 26.43
C ALA A 896 39.13 -5.06 25.88
N HIS A 897 38.21 -5.08 24.93
CA HIS A 897 37.69 -6.32 24.33
C HIS A 897 38.76 -7.06 23.52
N LYS A 898 39.58 -6.35 22.74
CA LYS A 898 40.77 -6.91 22.08
C LYS A 898 41.77 -7.50 23.08
N SER A 899 41.91 -6.87 24.24
CA SER A 899 42.78 -7.38 25.31
C SER A 899 42.18 -8.62 25.98
N ILE A 900 40.87 -8.66 26.21
CA ILE A 900 40.16 -9.88 26.69
C ILE A 900 40.33 -11.03 25.70
N LYS A 901 40.27 -10.77 24.40
CA LYS A 901 40.54 -11.80 23.37
C LYS A 901 41.95 -12.39 23.54
N LYS A 902 42.97 -11.53 23.67
CA LYS A 902 44.35 -11.95 23.96
C LYS A 902 44.48 -12.70 25.27
N MET A 903 43.76 -12.29 26.32
CA MET A 903 43.72 -12.97 27.62
C MET A 903 43.19 -14.40 27.47
N ARG A 904 42.08 -14.59 26.75
CA ARG A 904 41.48 -15.91 26.50
C ARG A 904 42.37 -16.81 25.66
N ASP A 905 43.06 -16.25 24.68
CA ASP A 905 44.04 -16.98 23.86
C ASP A 905 45.24 -17.44 24.70
N LEU A 906 45.78 -16.57 25.56
CA LEU A 906 46.88 -16.89 26.47
C LEU A 906 46.46 -17.92 27.53
N GLU A 907 45.28 -17.76 28.12
CA GLU A 907 44.71 -18.69 29.09
C GLU A 907 44.55 -20.10 28.50
N SER A 908 44.15 -20.19 27.23
CA SER A 908 44.06 -21.47 26.51
C SER A 908 45.43 -22.12 26.33
N GLN A 909 46.48 -21.34 26.04
CA GLN A 909 47.86 -21.83 25.93
C GLN A 909 48.42 -22.28 27.28
N LEU A 910 48.16 -21.53 28.36
CA LEU A 910 48.60 -21.90 29.72
C LEU A 910 47.93 -23.19 30.19
N LYS A 911 46.62 -23.35 29.95
CA LYS A 911 45.89 -24.61 30.25
C LYS A 911 46.41 -25.79 29.44
N ALA A 912 46.70 -25.58 28.15
CA ALA A 912 47.30 -26.61 27.31
C ALA A 912 48.68 -27.02 27.84
N PHE A 913 49.54 -26.06 28.21
CA PHE A 913 50.84 -26.33 28.85
C PHE A 913 50.69 -27.12 30.15
N GLN A 914 49.81 -26.70 31.05
CA GLN A 914 49.57 -27.40 32.33
C GLN A 914 49.09 -28.83 32.12
N LYS A 915 48.21 -29.06 31.14
CA LYS A 915 47.74 -30.40 30.77
C LYS A 915 48.88 -31.25 30.20
N GLN A 916 49.65 -30.68 29.27
CA GLN A 916 50.72 -31.33 28.53
C GLN A 916 51.87 -31.79 29.45
N TYR A 917 52.21 -30.99 30.46
CA TYR A 917 53.32 -31.27 31.37
C TYR A 917 52.90 -31.80 32.75
N LYS A 918 51.63 -32.18 32.90
CA LYS A 918 51.07 -32.67 34.16
C LYS A 918 51.87 -33.87 34.70
N GLY A 919 52.45 -33.72 35.89
CA GLY A 919 53.23 -34.77 36.56
C GLY A 919 54.72 -34.82 36.21
N ASN A 920 55.23 -33.93 35.35
CA ASN A 920 56.66 -33.79 35.12
C ASN A 920 57.31 -32.94 36.24
N GLU A 921 58.15 -33.56 37.07
CA GLU A 921 58.82 -32.89 38.19
C GLU A 921 59.73 -31.72 37.75
N LYS A 922 60.31 -31.77 36.54
CA LYS A 922 61.15 -30.67 36.02
C LYS A 922 60.36 -29.41 35.72
N THR A 923 59.06 -29.53 35.45
CA THR A 923 58.19 -28.40 35.07
C THR A 923 57.30 -27.94 36.21
N LYS A 924 57.47 -28.47 37.43
CA LYS A 924 56.60 -28.19 38.58
C LYS A 924 56.49 -26.69 38.89
N GLU A 925 57.63 -25.98 38.92
CA GLU A 925 57.66 -24.53 39.16
C GLU A 925 56.99 -23.73 38.02
N LEU A 926 57.17 -24.15 36.77
CA LEU A 926 56.49 -23.53 35.62
C LEU A 926 54.98 -23.81 35.62
N ILE A 927 54.53 -25.00 36.03
CA ILE A 927 53.10 -25.32 36.14
C ILE A 927 52.46 -24.44 37.23
N GLU A 928 53.14 -24.23 38.35
CA GLU A 928 52.69 -23.31 39.39
C GLU A 928 52.65 -21.86 38.88
N LYS A 929 53.68 -21.42 38.15
CA LYS A 929 53.72 -20.09 37.53
C LYS A 929 52.61 -19.92 36.49
N ALA A 930 52.32 -20.94 35.67
CA ALA A 930 51.19 -20.94 34.74
C ALA A 930 49.86 -20.78 35.47
N GLY A 931 49.69 -21.45 36.63
CA GLY A 931 48.49 -21.30 37.46
C GLY A 931 48.33 -19.87 37.99
N LYS A 932 49.41 -19.28 38.52
CA LYS A 932 49.39 -17.88 38.99
C LYS A 932 49.09 -16.89 37.86
N LEU A 933 49.68 -17.10 36.68
CA LEU A 933 49.38 -16.31 35.49
C LEU A 933 47.90 -16.41 35.11
N SER A 934 47.34 -17.63 35.07
CA SER A 934 45.92 -17.86 34.78
C SER A 934 44.99 -17.20 35.79
N ASP A 935 45.33 -17.24 37.08
CA ASP A 935 44.56 -16.58 38.14
C ASP A 935 44.58 -15.05 37.96
N SER A 936 45.76 -14.46 37.69
CA SER A 936 45.89 -13.02 37.43
C SER A 936 45.17 -12.58 36.17
N ILE A 937 45.25 -13.35 35.08
CA ILE A 937 44.50 -13.08 33.84
C ILE A 937 42.99 -13.13 34.11
N SER A 938 42.54 -14.15 34.85
CA SER A 938 41.14 -14.32 35.22
C SER A 938 40.63 -13.18 36.10
N GLU A 939 41.44 -12.67 37.02
CA GLU A 939 41.10 -11.51 37.87
C GLU A 939 40.89 -10.25 37.01
N ILE A 940 41.81 -9.98 36.08
CA ILE A 940 41.73 -8.84 35.17
C ILE A 940 40.52 -8.97 34.23
N GLU A 941 40.32 -10.13 33.59
CA GLU A 941 39.16 -10.36 32.73
C GLU A 941 37.85 -10.16 33.52
N ASN A 942 37.75 -10.67 34.76
CA ASN A 942 36.57 -10.51 35.60
C ASN A 942 36.33 -9.08 36.13
N ALA A 943 37.36 -8.22 36.10
CA ALA A 943 37.21 -6.81 36.38
C ALA A 943 36.68 -6.05 35.15
N LEU A 944 37.14 -6.42 33.95
CA LEU A 944 36.72 -5.84 32.68
C LEU A 944 35.32 -6.32 32.24
N TYR A 945 35.07 -7.63 32.30
CA TYR A 945 33.87 -8.32 31.80
C TYR A 945 33.30 -9.34 32.81
N GLN A 946 31.98 -9.56 32.81
CA GLN A 946 31.32 -10.54 33.69
C GLN A 946 31.32 -11.94 33.05
N THR A 947 32.32 -12.75 33.32
CA THR A 947 32.50 -14.08 32.70
C THR A 947 31.45 -15.13 33.11
N LYS A 948 30.64 -14.86 34.14
CA LYS A 948 29.57 -15.77 34.58
C LYS A 948 28.32 -15.71 33.72
N ASN A 949 28.18 -14.69 32.88
CA ASN A 949 27.00 -14.52 32.03
C ASN A 949 26.93 -15.62 30.97
N ARG A 950 25.78 -16.28 30.89
CA ARG A 950 25.41 -17.30 29.88
C ARG A 950 24.03 -17.03 29.28
N SER A 951 23.24 -16.19 29.92
CA SER A 951 21.93 -15.72 29.47
C SER A 951 21.83 -14.18 29.53
N ASN A 952 21.02 -13.58 28.68
CA ASN A 952 20.82 -12.12 28.59
C ASN A 952 20.28 -11.48 29.88
N GLN A 953 19.66 -12.25 30.78
CA GLN A 953 19.16 -11.79 32.08
C GLN A 953 20.14 -12.06 33.24
N ASP A 954 21.25 -12.77 33.01
CA ASP A 954 22.28 -13.00 34.04
C ASP A 954 22.92 -11.74 34.63
N PRO A 955 23.02 -10.60 33.93
CA PRO A 955 23.44 -9.34 34.53
C PRO A 955 22.66 -8.91 35.79
N LEU A 956 21.45 -9.44 36.01
CA LEU A 956 20.69 -9.25 37.24
C LEU A 956 21.21 -10.10 38.41
N ASN A 957 21.77 -11.28 38.12
CA ASN A 957 22.35 -12.20 39.11
C ASN A 957 23.83 -11.89 39.38
N PHE A 958 24.55 -11.43 38.35
CA PHE A 958 25.98 -11.17 38.40
C PHE A 958 26.24 -9.73 37.95
N PRO A 959 26.70 -8.84 38.86
CA PRO A 959 26.86 -7.42 38.54
C PRO A 959 27.71 -7.16 37.31
N ILE A 960 27.24 -6.25 36.46
CA ILE A 960 27.98 -5.79 35.27
C ILE A 960 29.34 -5.17 35.64
N LYS A 961 30.28 -5.28 34.70
CA LYS A 961 31.69 -4.92 34.88
C LYS A 961 32.09 -3.69 34.07
N LEU A 962 33.36 -3.31 34.14
CA LEU A 962 33.83 -2.00 33.69
C LEU A 962 33.49 -1.69 32.23
N THR A 963 33.71 -2.63 31.29
CA THR A 963 33.45 -2.37 29.87
C THR A 963 31.96 -2.23 29.58
N ASN A 964 31.09 -3.03 30.23
CA ASN A 964 29.64 -2.86 30.13
C ASN A 964 29.21 -1.50 30.70
N LYS A 965 29.74 -1.08 31.86
CA LYS A 965 29.38 0.21 32.46
C LYS A 965 29.79 1.39 31.59
N LEU A 966 30.97 1.31 30.95
CA LEU A 966 31.43 2.36 30.05
C LEU A 966 30.61 2.37 28.74
N ALA A 967 30.39 1.20 28.14
CA ALA A 967 29.56 1.04 26.94
C ALA A 967 28.06 1.36 27.19
N HIS A 968 27.60 1.36 28.44
CA HIS A 968 26.28 1.85 28.80
C HIS A 968 26.16 3.37 28.55
N LEU A 969 27.22 4.16 28.79
CA LEU A 969 27.21 5.59 28.47
C LEU A 969 27.07 5.86 26.97
N ASN A 970 27.55 4.96 26.09
CA ASN A 970 27.27 5.02 24.65
C ASN A 970 25.75 4.91 24.40
N SER A 971 25.08 3.91 24.97
CA SER A 971 23.62 3.77 24.86
C SER A 971 22.85 4.97 25.44
N LEU A 972 23.35 5.55 26.53
CA LEU A 972 22.68 6.65 27.22
C LEU A 972 22.78 7.96 26.44
N VAL A 973 23.99 8.33 26.03
CA VAL A 973 24.26 9.58 25.32
C VAL A 973 23.85 9.48 23.84
N GLY A 974 23.81 8.28 23.26
CA GLY A 974 23.36 8.05 21.89
C GLY A 974 21.84 7.87 21.71
N MET A 975 21.02 8.22 22.70
CA MET A 975 19.55 8.13 22.61
C MET A 975 18.95 9.12 21.61
N ASP A 976 19.51 10.31 21.56
CA ASP A 976 19.10 11.45 20.74
C ASP A 976 20.35 12.34 20.54
N ASP A 977 20.29 13.49 19.89
CA ASP A 977 21.46 14.24 19.40
C ASP A 977 22.19 15.13 20.42
N PHE A 978 21.77 15.13 21.69
CA PHE A 978 22.36 15.99 22.73
C PHE A 978 23.85 15.72 23.01
N PRO A 979 24.64 16.76 23.35
CA PRO A 979 25.98 16.57 23.90
C PRO A 979 25.94 15.83 25.25
N PRO A 980 27.04 15.17 25.67
CA PRO A 980 27.09 14.50 26.97
C PRO A 980 26.89 15.51 28.11
N THR A 981 26.23 15.08 29.19
CA THR A 981 26.14 15.88 30.40
C THR A 981 27.47 15.92 31.15
N ASP A 982 27.66 16.89 32.05
CA ASP A 982 28.85 16.93 32.92
C ASP A 982 29.04 15.62 33.70
N ALA A 983 27.93 15.01 34.16
CA ALA A 983 27.95 13.74 34.86
C ALA A 983 28.40 12.57 33.96
N ASP A 984 27.97 12.56 32.69
CA ASP A 984 28.43 11.55 31.72
C ASP A 984 29.95 11.63 31.52
N ILE A 985 30.49 12.85 31.44
CA ILE A 985 31.93 13.10 31.31
C ILE A 985 32.69 12.63 32.56
N GLU A 986 32.20 12.97 33.75
CA GLU A 986 32.81 12.53 35.02
C GLU A 986 32.85 11.00 35.13
N VAL A 987 31.71 10.33 34.87
CA VAL A 987 31.61 8.87 34.94
C VAL A 987 32.46 8.19 33.86
N LYS A 988 32.47 8.72 32.62
CA LYS A 988 33.34 8.23 31.55
C LYS A 988 34.81 8.28 31.99
N ASN A 989 35.27 9.41 32.50
CA ASN A 989 36.65 9.59 32.93
C ASN A 989 37.03 8.63 34.06
N GLU A 990 36.13 8.43 35.04
CA GLU A 990 36.34 7.48 36.14
C GLU A 990 36.45 6.04 35.63
N LEU A 991 35.52 5.61 34.78
CA LEU A 991 35.48 4.24 34.25
C LEU A 991 36.66 3.97 33.30
N THR A 992 36.99 4.91 32.42
CA THR A 992 38.15 4.82 31.53
C THR A 992 39.45 4.71 32.31
N ALA A 993 39.63 5.49 33.39
CA ALA A 993 40.80 5.37 34.26
C ALA A 993 40.90 3.97 34.90
N LYS A 994 39.77 3.41 35.36
CA LYS A 994 39.72 2.06 35.93
C LYS A 994 40.02 0.97 34.90
N ILE A 995 39.49 1.09 33.68
CA ILE A 995 39.77 0.16 32.58
C ILE A 995 41.25 0.21 32.21
N ASN A 996 41.81 1.41 32.02
CA ASN A 996 43.22 1.56 31.70
C ASN A 996 44.13 0.99 32.79
N ALA A 997 43.79 1.13 34.06
CA ALA A 997 44.55 0.51 35.14
C ALA A 997 44.57 -1.05 35.05
N GLU A 998 43.47 -1.67 34.65
CA GLU A 998 43.42 -3.12 34.41
C GLU A 998 44.17 -3.54 33.14
N LEU A 999 44.13 -2.72 32.08
CA LEU A 999 44.90 -2.96 30.86
C LEU A 999 46.41 -2.82 31.10
N ASP A 1000 46.84 -1.83 31.89
CA ASP A 1000 48.25 -1.64 32.26
C ASP A 1000 48.78 -2.83 33.09
N LYS A 1001 47.95 -3.38 33.99
CA LYS A 1001 48.30 -4.63 34.71
C LYS A 1001 48.48 -5.80 33.75
N PHE A 1002 47.62 -5.92 32.74
CA PHE A 1002 47.75 -6.98 31.74
C PHE A 1002 49.00 -6.79 30.87
N ASP A 1003 49.29 -5.56 30.45
CA ASP A 1003 50.50 -5.25 29.67
C ASP A 1003 51.77 -5.54 30.48
N ALA A 1004 51.79 -5.24 31.78
CA ALA A 1004 52.89 -5.63 32.67
C ALA A 1004 53.04 -7.16 32.79
N LEU A 1005 51.92 -7.89 32.94
CA LEU A 1005 51.92 -9.35 32.98
C LEU A 1005 52.48 -9.96 31.68
N LEU A 1006 52.15 -9.38 30.52
CA LEU A 1006 52.71 -9.82 29.23
C LEU A 1006 54.22 -9.53 29.12
N ASN A 1007 54.65 -8.31 29.48
CA ASN A 1007 56.03 -7.87 29.28
C ASN A 1007 57.02 -8.47 30.28
N GLU A 1008 56.57 -8.78 31.49
CA GLU A 1008 57.43 -9.27 32.57
C GLU A 1008 57.21 -10.77 32.80
N GLU A 1009 55.99 -11.16 33.16
CA GLU A 1009 55.72 -12.50 33.68
C GLU A 1009 55.63 -13.55 32.58
N VAL A 1010 55.00 -13.24 31.44
CA VAL A 1010 54.95 -14.13 30.27
C VAL A 1010 56.33 -14.20 29.59
N ALA A 1011 57.07 -13.09 29.55
CA ALA A 1011 58.44 -13.09 29.04
C ALA A 1011 59.36 -13.97 29.90
N ASP A 1012 59.28 -13.88 31.23
CA ASP A 1012 60.01 -14.77 32.15
C ASP A 1012 59.55 -16.23 32.01
N PHE A 1013 58.24 -16.47 31.86
CA PHE A 1013 57.69 -17.80 31.64
C PHE A 1013 58.31 -18.43 30.38
N ASN A 1014 58.32 -17.71 29.27
CA ASN A 1014 58.90 -18.17 28.00
C ASN A 1014 60.41 -18.42 28.11
N ARG A 1015 61.15 -17.55 28.82
CA ARG A 1015 62.59 -17.77 29.08
C ARG A 1015 62.82 -19.07 29.84
N LYS A 1016 62.10 -19.29 30.94
CA LYS A 1016 62.23 -20.51 31.77
C LYS A 1016 61.78 -21.77 31.04
N PHE A 1017 60.72 -21.66 30.23
CA PHE A 1017 60.29 -22.75 29.36
C PHE A 1017 61.43 -23.21 28.43
N ASN A 1018 62.12 -22.25 27.80
CA ASN A 1018 63.25 -22.53 26.91
C ASN A 1018 64.48 -23.07 27.65
N GLU A 1019 64.80 -22.54 28.84
CA GLU A 1019 65.92 -23.01 29.67
C GLU A 1019 65.79 -24.49 30.06
N LEU A 1020 64.56 -24.96 30.25
CA LEU A 1020 64.28 -26.36 30.57
C LEU A 1020 64.28 -27.29 29.34
N ASN A 1021 64.56 -26.77 28.14
CA ASN A 1021 64.54 -27.50 26.86
C ASN A 1021 63.24 -28.30 26.66
N LEU A 1022 62.12 -27.65 26.95
CA LEU A 1022 60.78 -28.23 26.84
C LEU A 1022 60.32 -28.26 25.38
N ASN A 1023 59.63 -29.32 24.97
CA ASN A 1023 59.09 -29.39 23.60
C ASN A 1023 57.84 -28.51 23.47
N TYR A 1024 57.75 -27.78 22.37
CA TYR A 1024 56.54 -27.01 22.06
C TYR A 1024 55.41 -27.91 21.53
N LEU A 1025 55.76 -28.93 20.74
CA LEU A 1025 54.82 -29.91 20.16
C LEU A 1025 55.06 -31.30 20.76
N PHE A 1026 53.98 -32.00 21.10
CA PHE A 1026 53.99 -33.41 21.46
C PHE A 1026 53.01 -34.17 20.58
N THR A 1027 53.28 -35.45 20.39
CA THR A 1027 52.29 -36.42 19.93
C THR A 1027 51.77 -37.12 21.18
N GLU A 1028 50.45 -37.35 21.28
CA GLU A 1028 49.95 -38.27 22.30
C GLU A 1028 50.65 -39.62 22.10
N PRO A 1029 51.16 -40.28 23.15
CA PRO A 1029 51.55 -41.67 23.01
C PRO A 1029 50.28 -42.43 22.59
N ALA A 1030 50.39 -43.25 21.55
CA ALA A 1030 49.29 -44.12 21.12
C ALA A 1030 48.92 -45.04 22.29
N ASP A 1031 47.74 -44.79 22.89
CA ASP A 1031 46.81 -45.77 23.47
C ASP A 1031 45.44 -45.14 23.74
#